data_AF-A0A1I2YDX0-F1
#
_entry.id   AF-A0A1I2YDX0-F1
#
_cell.length_a   1.000
_cell.length_b   1.000
_cell.length_c   1.000
_cell.angle_alpha   90.00
_cell.angle_beta   90.00
_cell.angle_gamma   90.00
#
_symmetry.space_group_name_H-M   'P 1'
#
loop_
_entity.id
_entity.type
_entity.pdbx_description
1 polymer ?
#
loop_
_entity_poly.entity_id
_entity_poly.type
_entity_poly.pdbx_seq_one_letter_code
_entity_poly.pdbx_strand_id
1 'polypeptide(L)'
;MNRKLTPFLLLLASLLCFIAIATLHFNWLSPGSTKQDHQEEAERITQRVHHCIDKANQQAERIFSSLGRNTIYFSTLLKKADYPVFVYRMQNLVFWSSHTIAPQPDLPPVAQGVFAIENEYGRFVVVRQQRLPYTIDVYIPLQIDYRINNAYLTPKLDEEVFQQANLQLILNPEPSLPQVYTAEGQFLFSLNFEQSHKTSGYVRLQIGLFVAGLVFFILFAVSLSQRFLGKGAYSQGILLLLLLLGGMRVALLLLNLPFAVVDVELFDPKLYAASFWSPSVGDLLLNVLLLAAVAGSGIYLFRKNRVASQLQAMPKERSRYLVIMSMLIFFFLLLLQFRFYYSIYHNSPLLLDVTQSLEFTRYKVVLYGIMVINTLSLCMFTYVLATMVSVLVPKESTFWPYKALMIISAVLLLFAAVFTPEIFSVFLLALLFWAIIILAAQYKHAISFAYRTYLLFFLVVIVSALTGAVAQFAHYHNDLKTYKQNLAFNILQDNDILGEYQLNQVASEIAGDELIRMKMMGPYVDASFIRRKITRQYLSDYFDKYEINVMLFDGQGRTLESADTTAITLQQLRQVFDHPQMRTEHKDLFLLKDPTRYNARTYLKLIQIPISATHYGTIALQLTLKRLLPNSVVPELLVDQKYNQPFGPEMLSYAIYSGNKLRYSEGEYDYATNFDRDLLSKPELYRLGLPQDDSHHYGVQSTSGQTLIITTGKYGGREVLSNFSFLFLSYVAGLILSGLLYLLLQRHRLRDFRPNFSAKIQIFLNFGILLPMLLVSITTAGLVTASYKKDLMTRYEQRGEAIQEHLSQQLSRRLLQRQRQLQRSVTEIAAIAEADINIYDRNGMLLVTSQPLIFETGLLSKLVNPEAFAAISERQALRVLLEEQAGNLSFNSIYLPLRDEAYPTELAGFIGIPFFDSEKELDLKLIDLITTIMNIFSVMFILFLVLTFFASRALTVPLRMLAEKLKRTSLTGRNEMLAYEGADEIGMLVSEYNRMLLTLEQNKQELAMQEKEAAWREMARQVAHEIKNPLTPMKLSLQYLQKAIAEKRPNTEQLIEKISHTLITQINILNDIASSFSSFTSMPEPKPEPMDIAAALHKAADLHNDPATAILTKQIPERAVVVNADESLMVRTFNNLLLNAIQAVPSSRKPHIKVRLELQDNRRVLISIRDNGSGIPKEIQGKVFIPNFSTKYTGSGIGLAVAKRGIESAGGKIWFETEEGKGTTFFIQLPLKDEQ
;
A
#
# COMPACT_ATOMS: atom_id res chain seq x y z
N MET A 1 -33.32 30.48 2.39
CA MET A 1 -32.16 31.10 3.08
C MET A 1 -31.20 31.65 2.03
N ASN A 2 -30.85 32.94 2.09
CA ASN A 2 -30.11 33.65 1.03
C ASN A 2 -28.73 33.02 0.75
N ARG A 3 -28.51 32.48 -0.46
CA ARG A 3 -27.20 31.95 -0.94
C ARG A 3 -26.05 32.97 -0.85
N LYS A 4 -26.37 34.26 -0.64
CA LYS A 4 -25.39 35.35 -0.45
C LYS A 4 -24.78 35.40 0.95
N LEU A 5 -25.47 34.98 2.01
CA LEU A 5 -25.00 35.09 3.41
C LEU A 5 -24.28 33.83 3.96
N THR A 6 -24.38 32.69 3.27
CA THR A 6 -23.85 31.40 3.76
C THR A 6 -22.34 31.35 4.07
N PRO A 7 -21.40 31.90 3.26
CA PRO A 7 -19.98 31.83 3.61
C PRO A 7 -19.63 32.72 4.81
N PHE A 8 -20.30 33.85 4.97
CA PHE A 8 -20.03 34.75 6.10
C PHE A 8 -20.46 34.11 7.45
N LEU A 9 -21.57 33.38 7.45
CA LEU A 9 -22.01 32.60 8.61
C LEU A 9 -21.01 31.48 8.97
N LEU A 10 -20.40 30.82 7.99
CA LEU A 10 -19.38 29.78 8.23
C LEU A 10 -18.09 30.36 8.80
N LEU A 11 -17.65 31.53 8.32
CA LEU A 11 -16.49 32.24 8.88
C LEU A 11 -16.77 32.68 10.33
N LEU A 12 -17.95 33.22 10.60
CA LEU A 12 -18.37 33.62 11.95
C LEU A 12 -18.40 32.41 12.89
N ALA A 13 -18.94 31.27 12.45
CA ALA A 13 -18.93 30.03 13.22
C ALA A 13 -17.50 29.54 13.53
N SER A 14 -16.59 29.60 12.56
CA SER A 14 -15.18 29.26 12.77
C SER A 14 -14.52 30.16 13.81
N LEU A 15 -14.70 31.49 13.69
CA LEU A 15 -14.20 32.47 14.66
C LEU A 15 -14.78 32.24 16.06
N LEU A 16 -16.08 31.97 16.17
CA LEU A 16 -16.72 31.65 17.46
C LEU A 16 -16.14 30.39 18.11
N CYS A 17 -15.81 29.35 17.32
CA CYS A 17 -15.12 28.17 17.85
C CYS A 17 -13.73 28.52 18.40
N PHE A 18 -12.92 29.28 17.66
CA PHE A 18 -11.58 29.68 18.13
C PHE A 18 -11.63 30.63 19.34
N ILE A 19 -12.61 31.55 19.37
CA ILE A 19 -12.85 32.42 20.53
C ILE A 19 -13.30 31.58 21.73
N ALA A 20 -14.22 30.62 21.55
CA ALA A 20 -14.66 29.73 22.61
C ALA A 20 -13.49 28.94 23.21
N ILE A 21 -12.59 28.41 22.37
CA ILE A 21 -11.36 27.75 22.80
C ILE A 21 -10.49 28.69 23.64
N ALA A 22 -10.25 29.92 23.16
CA ALA A 22 -9.46 30.90 23.90
C ALA A 22 -10.11 31.26 25.24
N THR A 23 -11.44 31.46 25.29
CA THR A 23 -12.16 31.76 26.54
C THR A 23 -12.18 30.59 27.52
N LEU A 24 -12.30 29.35 27.03
CA LEU A 24 -12.24 28.15 27.87
C LEU A 24 -10.84 27.97 28.46
N HIS A 25 -9.79 28.25 27.67
CA HIS A 25 -8.41 28.19 28.13
C HIS A 25 -8.11 29.28 29.19
N PHE A 26 -8.58 30.52 28.96
CA PHE A 26 -8.40 31.63 29.93
C PHE A 26 -9.23 31.48 31.21
N ASN A 27 -10.48 31.02 31.14
CA ASN A 27 -11.32 30.82 32.33
C ASN A 27 -10.85 29.66 33.21
N TRP A 28 -10.14 28.67 32.63
CA TRP A 28 -9.58 27.53 33.37
C TRP A 28 -8.36 27.90 34.23
N LEU A 29 -7.66 28.99 33.90
CA LEU A 29 -6.60 29.56 34.74
C LEU A 29 -7.13 30.22 36.03
N SER A 30 -8.45 30.23 36.28
CA SER A 30 -9.07 30.71 37.52
C SER A 30 -9.09 29.61 38.61
N PRO A 31 -8.42 29.78 39.77
CA PRO A 31 -8.26 28.73 40.79
C PRO A 31 -9.53 28.30 41.56
N GLY A 32 -10.70 28.83 41.22
CA GLY A 32 -11.88 28.77 42.08
C GLY A 32 -12.81 27.56 41.91
N SER A 33 -12.77 26.85 40.77
CA SER A 33 -13.81 25.84 40.42
C SER A 33 -13.41 24.38 40.65
N THR A 34 -12.20 24.07 41.16
CA THR A 34 -11.65 22.70 41.21
C THR A 34 -11.84 21.96 42.53
N LYS A 35 -12.08 22.66 43.65
CA LYS A 35 -12.19 22.00 44.97
C LYS A 35 -13.42 21.09 45.11
N GLN A 36 -14.54 21.47 44.49
CA GLN A 36 -15.80 20.72 44.60
C GLN A 36 -15.75 19.41 43.79
N ASP A 37 -15.19 19.43 42.57
CA ASP A 37 -14.99 18.24 41.74
C ASP A 37 -14.01 17.24 42.39
N HIS A 38 -12.96 17.73 43.06
CA HIS A 38 -12.01 16.86 43.78
C HIS A 38 -12.67 16.16 44.98
N GLN A 39 -13.61 16.82 45.66
CA GLN A 39 -14.38 16.20 46.75
C GLN A 39 -15.33 15.12 46.24
N GLU A 40 -16.06 15.38 45.16
CA GLU A 40 -16.95 14.35 44.56
C GLU A 40 -16.16 13.12 44.06
N GLU A 41 -15.00 13.31 43.43
CA GLU A 41 -14.18 12.18 42.99
C GLU A 41 -13.54 11.44 44.18
N ALA A 42 -13.15 12.15 45.24
CA ALA A 42 -12.68 11.52 46.48
C ALA A 42 -13.77 10.67 47.16
N GLU A 43 -15.03 11.12 47.15
CA GLU A 43 -16.17 10.33 47.65
C GLU A 43 -16.38 9.06 46.80
N ARG A 44 -16.29 9.16 45.47
CA ARG A 44 -16.37 7.99 44.58
C ARG A 44 -15.22 7.00 44.81
N ILE A 45 -14.00 7.49 44.96
CA ILE A 45 -12.85 6.66 45.32
C ILE A 45 -13.10 5.96 46.66
N THR A 46 -13.61 6.66 47.66
CA THR A 46 -13.96 6.08 48.97
C THR A 46 -14.98 4.95 48.84
N GLN A 47 -16.04 5.13 48.05
CA GLN A 47 -17.03 4.08 47.77
C GLN A 47 -16.41 2.85 47.08
N ARG A 48 -15.50 3.05 46.12
CA ARG A 48 -14.77 1.96 45.44
C ARG A 48 -13.85 1.21 46.41
N VAL A 49 -13.12 1.93 47.27
CA VAL A 49 -12.27 1.34 48.31
C VAL A 49 -13.11 0.49 49.27
N HIS A 50 -14.28 0.97 49.71
CA HIS A 50 -15.19 0.21 50.56
C HIS A 50 -15.67 -1.08 49.87
N HIS A 51 -16.02 -1.00 48.59
CA HIS A 51 -16.39 -2.18 47.80
C HIS A 51 -15.25 -3.21 47.72
N CYS A 52 -14.01 -2.77 47.48
CA CYS A 52 -12.83 -3.64 47.47
C CYS A 52 -12.58 -4.29 48.84
N ILE A 53 -12.76 -3.54 49.93
CA ILE A 53 -12.64 -4.05 51.31
C ILE A 53 -13.71 -5.11 51.60
N ASP A 54 -14.96 -4.88 51.22
CA ASP A 54 -16.04 -5.86 51.37
C ASP A 54 -15.76 -7.15 50.60
N LYS A 55 -15.28 -7.02 49.36
CA LYS A 55 -14.86 -8.15 48.53
C LYS A 55 -13.71 -8.92 49.16
N ALA A 56 -12.69 -8.22 49.68
CA ALA A 56 -11.56 -8.82 50.39
C ALA A 56 -11.99 -9.53 51.70
N ASN A 57 -12.94 -8.97 52.44
CA ASN A 57 -13.53 -9.61 53.62
C ASN A 57 -14.27 -10.90 53.25
N GLN A 58 -15.11 -10.89 52.20
CA GLN A 58 -15.80 -12.08 51.70
C GLN A 58 -14.81 -13.14 51.22
N GLN A 59 -13.73 -12.72 50.55
CA GLN A 59 -12.65 -13.58 50.09
C GLN A 59 -11.96 -14.28 51.28
N ALA A 60 -11.59 -13.52 52.32
CA ALA A 60 -10.99 -14.07 53.54
C ALA A 60 -11.91 -15.12 54.21
N GLU A 61 -13.23 -14.86 54.29
CA GLU A 61 -14.21 -15.81 54.83
C GLU A 61 -14.29 -17.11 54.02
N ARG A 62 -14.29 -17.02 52.69
CA ARG A 62 -14.28 -18.20 51.80
C ARG A 62 -13.00 -19.03 51.96
N ILE A 63 -11.87 -18.37 52.22
CA ILE A 63 -10.60 -19.05 52.50
C ILE A 63 -10.66 -19.73 53.86
N PHE A 64 -11.12 -19.04 54.91
CA PHE A 64 -11.31 -19.64 56.24
C PHE A 64 -12.19 -20.90 56.21
N SER A 65 -13.31 -20.87 55.48
CA SER A 65 -14.21 -22.02 55.37
C SER A 65 -13.56 -23.24 54.69
N SER A 66 -12.40 -23.05 54.06
CA SER A 66 -11.68 -24.05 53.27
C SER A 66 -10.39 -24.53 53.93
N LEU A 67 -9.97 -23.89 55.03
CA LEU A 67 -8.80 -24.30 55.80
C LEU A 67 -9.15 -25.53 56.64
N GLY A 68 -8.52 -26.67 56.34
CA GLY A 68 -8.64 -27.89 57.13
C GLY A 68 -7.91 -27.80 58.48
N ARG A 69 -8.16 -28.75 59.39
CA ARG A 69 -7.47 -28.80 60.70
C ARG A 69 -5.96 -29.06 60.60
N ASN A 70 -5.47 -29.68 59.52
CA ASN A 70 -4.04 -30.03 59.38
C ASN A 70 -3.44 -29.97 57.97
N THR A 71 -4.23 -29.91 56.90
CA THR A 71 -3.75 -29.88 55.52
C THR A 71 -4.31 -28.66 54.78
N ILE A 72 -3.44 -28.00 54.02
CA ILE A 72 -3.74 -26.83 53.20
C ILE A 72 -3.55 -27.24 51.74
N TYR A 73 -4.56 -27.01 50.91
CA TYR A 73 -4.52 -27.29 49.48
C TYR A 73 -4.48 -25.97 48.70
N PHE A 74 -3.30 -25.54 48.27
CA PHE A 74 -3.06 -24.41 47.37
C PHE A 74 -3.99 -24.43 46.17
N SER A 75 -4.14 -25.57 45.49
CA SER A 75 -5.00 -25.66 44.29
C SER A 75 -6.47 -25.31 44.55
N THR A 76 -6.95 -25.49 45.78
CA THR A 76 -8.31 -25.12 46.20
C THR A 76 -8.40 -23.67 46.66
N LEU A 77 -7.38 -23.19 47.38
CA LEU A 77 -7.34 -21.83 47.90
C LEU A 77 -7.05 -20.78 46.82
N LEU A 78 -6.22 -21.10 45.82
CA LEU A 78 -5.91 -20.22 44.69
C LEU A 78 -7.17 -19.83 43.91
N LYS A 79 -8.09 -20.78 43.68
CA LYS A 79 -9.39 -20.53 43.01
C LYS A 79 -10.32 -19.61 43.81
N LYS A 80 -9.99 -19.33 45.07
CA LYS A 80 -10.77 -18.49 45.98
C LYS A 80 -10.06 -17.16 46.25
N ALA A 81 -8.92 -16.90 45.61
CA ALA A 81 -8.14 -15.70 45.81
C ALA A 81 -8.29 -14.72 44.63
N ASP A 82 -9.05 -13.65 44.82
CA ASP A 82 -9.21 -12.56 43.85
C ASP A 82 -8.08 -11.52 44.01
N TYR A 83 -7.80 -11.10 45.25
CA TYR A 83 -6.63 -10.31 45.62
C TYR A 83 -5.46 -11.19 46.12
N PRO A 84 -4.22 -10.67 46.13
CA PRO A 84 -3.11 -11.32 46.83
C PRO A 84 -3.44 -11.63 48.30
N VAL A 85 -3.30 -12.90 48.69
CA VAL A 85 -3.61 -13.42 50.03
C VAL A 85 -2.40 -14.14 50.61
N PHE A 86 -2.16 -13.91 51.89
CA PHE A 86 -1.16 -14.62 52.68
C PHE A 86 -1.83 -15.23 53.91
N VAL A 87 -1.65 -16.54 54.12
CA VAL A 87 -2.20 -17.26 55.27
C VAL A 87 -1.06 -17.72 56.16
N TYR A 88 -1.19 -17.43 57.44
CA TYR A 88 -0.23 -17.79 58.47
C TYR A 88 -0.84 -18.81 59.43
N ARG A 89 -0.03 -19.78 59.86
CA ARG A 89 -0.36 -20.70 60.96
C ARG A 89 0.67 -20.50 62.06
N MET A 90 0.23 -20.05 63.24
CA MET A 90 1.15 -19.73 64.35
C MET A 90 2.32 -18.83 63.90
N GLN A 91 2.02 -17.75 63.17
CA GLN A 91 2.98 -16.79 62.57
C GLN A 91 3.86 -17.31 61.42
N ASN A 92 3.82 -18.60 61.08
CA ASN A 92 4.53 -19.11 59.90
C ASN A 92 3.66 -18.99 58.65
N LEU A 93 4.20 -18.46 57.55
CA LEU A 93 3.52 -18.41 56.26
C LEU A 93 3.33 -19.84 55.73
N VAL A 94 2.08 -20.19 55.41
CA VAL A 94 1.71 -21.54 54.95
C VAL A 94 0.97 -21.54 53.61
N PHE A 95 0.51 -20.38 53.14
CA PHE A 95 -0.06 -20.20 51.81
C PHE A 95 0.12 -18.76 51.33
N TRP A 96 0.37 -18.60 50.04
CA TRP A 96 0.39 -17.32 49.33
C TRP A 96 -0.33 -17.49 47.98
N SER A 97 -1.06 -16.47 47.54
CA SER A 97 -1.72 -16.48 46.22
C SER A 97 -1.01 -15.65 45.16
N SER A 98 0.02 -14.89 45.52
CA SER A 98 0.81 -14.09 44.58
C SER A 98 2.31 -14.31 44.80
N HIS A 99 3.07 -14.24 43.71
CA HIS A 99 4.54 -14.29 43.70
C HIS A 99 5.18 -12.98 43.19
N THR A 100 4.37 -11.95 42.88
CA THR A 100 4.86 -10.63 42.49
C THR A 100 5.07 -9.71 43.69
N ILE A 101 4.34 -9.97 44.79
CA ILE A 101 4.48 -9.24 46.06
C ILE A 101 4.79 -10.22 47.19
N ALA A 102 5.54 -9.78 48.19
CA ALA A 102 5.79 -10.54 49.42
C ALA A 102 5.20 -9.83 50.65
N PRO A 103 4.82 -10.60 51.68
CA PRO A 103 4.30 -10.02 52.90
C PRO A 103 5.40 -9.39 53.76
N GLN A 104 5.05 -8.34 54.49
CA GLN A 104 5.99 -7.62 55.35
C GLN A 104 6.17 -8.34 56.70
N PRO A 105 7.42 -8.59 57.18
CA PRO A 105 7.66 -9.30 58.44
C PRO A 105 7.25 -8.52 59.69
N ASP A 106 7.36 -7.18 59.65
CA ASP A 106 7.20 -6.29 60.82
C ASP A 106 5.88 -5.52 60.81
N LEU A 107 4.74 -6.21 60.64
CA LEU A 107 3.43 -5.58 60.81
C LEU A 107 3.15 -5.32 62.31
N PRO A 108 2.56 -4.16 62.69
CA PRO A 108 2.31 -3.83 64.09
C PRO A 108 1.51 -4.95 64.81
N PRO A 109 1.85 -5.29 66.07
CA PRO A 109 1.21 -6.37 66.84
C PRO A 109 -0.25 -6.11 67.26
N VAL A 110 -0.85 -5.00 66.81
CA VAL A 110 -2.21 -4.51 67.12
C VAL A 110 -2.88 -4.22 65.79
N ALA A 111 -4.10 -4.61 65.43
CA ALA A 111 -5.13 -5.53 65.92
C ALA A 111 -5.93 -5.94 64.65
N GLN A 112 -6.74 -6.99 64.73
CA GLN A 112 -7.72 -7.38 63.71
C GLN A 112 -8.41 -6.14 63.08
N GLY A 113 -8.43 -6.01 61.75
CA GLY A 113 -8.96 -4.80 61.09
C GLY A 113 -8.38 -4.50 59.70
N VAL A 114 -8.68 -3.29 59.18
CA VAL A 114 -8.25 -2.80 57.87
C VAL A 114 -7.30 -1.63 58.04
N PHE A 115 -6.14 -1.67 57.40
CA PHE A 115 -5.14 -0.60 57.50
C PHE A 115 -4.34 -0.46 56.20
N ALA A 116 -3.76 0.72 55.95
CA ALA A 116 -2.94 0.96 54.77
C ALA A 116 -1.44 0.81 55.09
N ILE A 117 -0.67 0.27 54.15
CA ILE A 117 0.77 0.06 54.29
C ILE A 117 1.54 0.50 53.04
N GLU A 118 2.80 0.85 53.24
CA GLU A 118 3.81 1.04 52.19
C GLU A 118 4.92 0.00 52.41
N ASN A 119 5.22 -0.77 51.37
CA ASN A 119 6.36 -1.69 51.38
C ASN A 119 7.18 -1.53 50.08
N GLU A 120 8.17 -2.40 49.88
CA GLU A 120 9.05 -2.31 48.70
C GLU A 120 8.39 -2.63 47.36
N TYR A 121 7.16 -3.16 47.38
CA TYR A 121 6.35 -3.50 46.20
C TYR A 121 5.28 -2.45 45.87
N GLY A 122 5.09 -1.46 46.76
CA GLY A 122 4.13 -0.37 46.58
C GLY A 122 3.23 -0.14 47.80
N ARG A 123 2.02 0.36 47.53
CA ARG A 123 1.05 0.82 48.52
C ARG A 123 -0.20 -0.05 48.46
N PHE A 124 -0.63 -0.53 49.63
CA PHE A 124 -1.72 -1.50 49.75
C PHE A 124 -2.65 -1.15 50.89
N VAL A 125 -3.93 -1.51 50.75
CA VAL A 125 -4.84 -1.67 51.89
C VAL A 125 -4.85 -3.14 52.27
N VAL A 126 -4.53 -3.45 53.52
CA VAL A 126 -4.51 -4.82 54.03
C VAL A 126 -5.73 -5.07 54.91
N VAL A 127 -6.48 -6.10 54.56
CA VAL A 127 -7.57 -6.64 55.37
C VAL A 127 -7.04 -7.84 56.13
N ARG A 128 -6.88 -7.69 57.45
CA ARG A 128 -6.36 -8.76 58.33
C ARG A 128 -7.48 -9.37 59.16
N GLN A 129 -7.66 -10.67 59.02
CA GLN A 129 -8.60 -11.46 59.82
C GLN A 129 -7.86 -12.59 60.55
N GLN A 130 -8.19 -12.80 61.82
CA GLN A 130 -7.54 -13.82 62.65
C GLN A 130 -8.58 -14.78 63.25
N ARG A 131 -8.40 -16.07 63.02
CA ARG A 131 -9.13 -17.18 63.67
C ARG A 131 -8.13 -18.26 64.04
N LEU A 132 -7.70 -18.29 65.31
CA LEU A 132 -6.68 -19.22 65.79
C LEU A 132 -6.97 -20.67 65.33
N PRO A 133 -5.98 -21.38 64.74
CA PRO A 133 -4.55 -21.05 64.68
C PRO A 133 -4.12 -20.22 63.45
N TYR A 134 -5.06 -19.74 62.64
CA TYR A 134 -4.79 -19.09 61.35
C TYR A 134 -4.96 -17.56 61.38
N THR A 135 -4.13 -16.87 60.63
CA THR A 135 -4.27 -15.45 60.29
C THR A 135 -4.27 -15.32 58.78
N ILE A 136 -5.18 -14.53 58.22
CA ILE A 136 -5.28 -14.27 56.78
C ILE A 136 -5.12 -12.78 56.55
N ASP A 137 -4.19 -12.42 55.67
CA ASP A 137 -3.98 -11.07 55.20
C ASP A 137 -4.33 -11.01 53.71
N VAL A 138 -5.28 -10.14 53.35
CA VAL A 138 -5.66 -9.88 51.96
C VAL A 138 -5.16 -8.48 51.58
N TYR A 139 -4.32 -8.38 50.56
CA TYR A 139 -3.69 -7.14 50.11
C TYR A 139 -4.45 -6.60 48.90
N ILE A 140 -5.09 -5.45 49.06
CA ILE A 140 -5.74 -4.71 47.98
C ILE A 140 -4.69 -3.73 47.43
N PRO A 141 -4.22 -3.88 46.19
CA PRO A 141 -3.26 -2.95 45.60
C PRO A 141 -3.90 -1.58 45.42
N LEU A 142 -3.20 -0.53 45.86
CA LEU A 142 -3.53 0.85 45.52
C LEU A 142 -2.60 1.37 44.43
N GLN A 143 -1.31 1.08 44.56
CA GLN A 143 -0.25 1.47 43.65
C GLN A 143 0.84 0.40 43.72
N ILE A 144 1.26 -0.13 42.56
CA ILE A 144 2.43 -0.99 42.48
C ILE A 144 3.61 -0.11 42.09
N ASP A 145 4.67 -0.13 42.91
CA ASP A 145 5.86 0.67 42.70
C ASP A 145 7.04 -0.22 42.32
N TYR A 146 7.79 0.24 41.32
CA TYR A 146 9.04 -0.39 40.90
C TYR A 146 10.20 0.54 41.25
N ARG A 147 11.31 -0.03 41.72
CA ARG A 147 12.53 0.75 42.00
C ARG A 147 13.20 1.28 40.74
N ILE A 148 12.91 0.66 39.59
CA ILE A 148 13.48 0.98 38.30
C ILE A 148 12.32 1.36 37.38
N ASN A 149 12.40 2.55 36.79
CA ASN A 149 11.42 3.02 35.84
C ASN A 149 11.92 2.77 34.42
N ASN A 150 11.21 1.96 33.65
CA ASN A 150 11.58 1.67 32.27
C ASN A 150 10.32 1.43 31.41
N ALA A 151 10.51 0.89 30.19
CA ALA A 151 9.40 0.69 29.25
C ALA A 151 8.38 -0.34 29.74
N TYR A 152 8.81 -1.28 30.57
CA TYR A 152 8.01 -2.35 31.13
C TYR A 152 7.52 -2.04 32.55
N LEU A 153 8.24 -1.20 33.29
CA LEU A 153 8.05 -0.93 34.71
C LEU A 153 7.75 0.55 34.93
N THR A 154 6.47 0.88 35.00
CA THR A 154 6.02 2.23 35.38
C THR A 154 5.10 2.12 36.58
N PRO A 155 5.27 2.95 37.63
CA PRO A 155 4.37 2.94 38.77
C PRO A 155 2.95 3.31 38.29
N LYS A 156 1.98 2.44 38.60
CA LYS A 156 0.61 2.57 38.13
C LYS A 156 -0.37 2.43 39.30
N LEU A 157 -1.34 3.33 39.36
CA LEU A 157 -2.48 3.21 40.27
C LEU A 157 -3.38 2.06 39.84
N ASP A 158 -3.96 1.36 40.81
CA ASP A 158 -4.89 0.26 40.55
C ASP A 158 -6.16 0.76 39.84
N GLU A 159 -6.53 0.10 38.73
CA GLU A 159 -7.67 0.50 37.90
C GLU A 159 -9.03 0.23 38.58
N GLU A 160 -9.13 -0.75 39.48
CA GLU A 160 -10.37 -1.06 40.22
C GLU A 160 -10.69 0.07 41.21
N VAL A 161 -9.66 0.60 41.88
CA VAL A 161 -9.81 1.68 42.89
C VAL A 161 -9.88 3.07 42.27
N PHE A 162 -8.96 3.39 41.33
CA PHE A 162 -8.75 4.75 40.84
C PHE A 162 -9.23 4.99 39.40
N GLN A 163 -9.55 3.95 38.63
CA GLN A 163 -9.94 4.05 37.22
C GLN A 163 -8.93 4.87 36.38
N GLN A 164 -9.33 6.06 35.89
CA GLN A 164 -8.47 6.98 35.12
C GLN A 164 -8.07 8.21 35.93
N ALA A 165 -8.23 8.19 37.25
CA ALA A 165 -7.83 9.29 38.10
C ALA A 165 -6.30 9.38 38.14
N ASN A 166 -5.78 10.56 37.81
CA ASN A 166 -4.34 10.82 37.86
C ASN A 166 -4.06 11.65 39.12
N LEU A 167 -3.55 11.01 40.16
CA LEU A 167 -3.35 11.61 41.48
C LEU A 167 -2.16 10.97 42.20
N GLN A 168 -1.64 11.64 43.22
CA GLN A 168 -0.59 11.09 44.08
C GLN A 168 -1.19 10.63 45.41
N LEU A 169 -0.88 9.39 45.80
CA LEU A 169 -1.28 8.82 47.08
C LEU A 169 -0.32 9.22 48.20
N ILE A 170 -0.86 9.62 49.34
CA ILE A 170 -0.09 9.96 50.54
C ILE A 170 -0.67 9.17 51.72
N LEU A 171 0.12 8.25 52.28
CA LEU A 171 -0.32 7.40 53.40
C LEU A 171 -0.28 8.10 54.76
N ASN A 172 0.33 9.28 54.83
CA ASN A 172 0.29 10.11 56.02
C ASN A 172 -0.97 11.01 56.01
N PRO A 173 -1.57 11.28 57.18
CA PRO A 173 -2.73 12.17 57.27
C PRO A 173 -2.30 13.61 56.96
N GLU A 174 -2.82 14.16 55.86
CA GLU A 174 -2.57 15.53 55.44
C GLU A 174 -3.89 16.31 55.44
N PRO A 175 -4.13 17.22 56.41
CA PRO A 175 -5.44 17.86 56.60
C PRO A 175 -5.90 18.76 55.45
N SER A 176 -4.98 19.20 54.60
CA SER A 176 -5.25 20.06 53.44
C SER A 176 -5.80 19.30 52.23
N LEU A 177 -5.75 17.97 52.23
CA LEU A 177 -6.14 17.11 51.12
C LEU A 177 -7.38 16.26 51.47
N PRO A 178 -8.18 15.82 50.48
CA PRO A 178 -9.24 14.83 50.69
C PRO A 178 -8.68 13.53 51.27
N GLN A 179 -9.36 12.98 52.29
CA GLN A 179 -8.91 11.80 53.03
C GLN A 179 -9.93 10.66 52.89
N VAL A 180 -9.43 9.44 52.75
CA VAL A 180 -10.21 8.21 52.64
C VAL A 180 -10.15 7.46 53.96
N TYR A 181 -11.31 7.03 54.45
CA TYR A 181 -11.48 6.32 55.73
C TYR A 181 -12.17 4.97 55.53
N THR A 182 -12.00 4.04 56.47
CA THR A 182 -12.80 2.81 56.56
C THR A 182 -14.25 3.13 56.99
N ALA A 183 -15.15 2.14 56.91
CA ALA A 183 -16.53 2.29 57.41
C ALA A 183 -16.57 2.55 58.93
N GLU A 184 -15.56 2.09 59.68
CA GLU A 184 -15.39 2.33 61.11
C GLU A 184 -14.70 3.66 61.45
N GLY A 185 -14.38 4.48 60.44
CA GLY A 185 -13.75 5.79 60.62
C GLY A 185 -12.22 5.77 60.82
N GLN A 186 -11.55 4.66 60.51
CA GLN A 186 -10.08 4.60 60.54
C GLN A 186 -9.50 5.23 59.27
N PHE A 187 -8.49 6.08 59.41
CA PHE A 187 -7.82 6.72 58.28
C PHE A 187 -7.02 5.70 57.45
N LEU A 188 -7.13 5.77 56.11
CA LEU A 188 -6.35 4.94 55.19
C LEU A 188 -5.28 5.75 54.44
N PHE A 189 -5.68 6.78 53.69
CA PHE A 189 -4.76 7.61 52.90
C PHE A 189 -5.38 8.95 52.48
N SER A 190 -4.53 9.91 52.12
CA SER A 190 -4.87 11.21 51.55
C SER A 190 -4.66 11.22 50.03
N LEU A 191 -5.48 12.00 49.30
CA LEU A 191 -5.47 12.10 47.84
C LEU A 191 -4.96 13.48 47.39
N ASN A 192 -3.80 13.52 46.72
CA ASN A 192 -3.29 14.76 46.14
C ASN A 192 -3.65 14.86 44.64
N PHE A 193 -4.54 15.81 44.32
CA PHE A 193 -4.98 16.09 42.97
C PHE A 193 -4.20 17.24 42.28
N GLU A 194 -3.21 17.86 42.93
CA GLU A 194 -2.49 19.02 42.35
C GLU A 194 -1.63 18.66 41.12
N GLN A 195 -1.24 17.39 40.95
CA GLN A 195 -0.62 16.91 39.71
C GLN A 195 -1.66 16.51 38.63
N SER A 196 -2.95 16.56 38.93
CA SER A 196 -4.07 16.12 38.09
C SER A 196 -4.49 17.13 37.00
N HIS A 197 -3.59 18.00 36.55
CA HIS A 197 -3.92 19.11 35.62
C HIS A 197 -4.38 18.69 34.20
N LYS A 198 -4.83 17.44 33.99
CA LYS A 198 -5.38 16.95 32.72
C LYS A 198 -6.75 16.27 32.90
N THR A 199 -7.78 17.02 33.32
CA THR A 199 -9.17 16.51 33.23
C THR A 199 -9.59 16.33 31.75
N SER A 200 -9.84 15.09 31.35
CA SER A 200 -10.04 14.65 29.94
C SER A 200 -11.29 15.21 29.24
N GLY A 201 -12.28 15.74 29.98
CA GLY A 201 -13.55 16.21 29.42
C GLY A 201 -13.42 17.53 28.65
N TYR A 202 -12.79 18.54 29.26
CA TYR A 202 -12.57 19.85 28.65
C TYR A 202 -11.58 19.80 27.49
N VAL A 203 -10.53 18.98 27.60
CA VAL A 203 -9.57 18.72 26.52
C VAL A 203 -10.30 18.16 25.29
N ARG A 204 -11.20 17.19 25.47
CA ARG A 204 -12.03 16.65 24.38
C ARG A 204 -12.94 17.71 23.74
N LEU A 205 -13.53 18.60 24.55
CA LEU A 205 -14.35 19.71 24.04
C LEU A 205 -13.48 20.73 23.26
N GLN A 206 -12.30 21.09 23.75
CA GLN A 206 -11.37 21.99 23.07
C GLN A 206 -10.88 21.40 21.74
N ILE A 207 -10.54 20.10 21.71
CA ILE A 207 -10.23 19.38 20.46
C ILE A 207 -11.43 19.41 19.52
N GLY A 208 -12.63 19.11 20.02
CA GLY A 208 -13.86 19.12 19.24
C GLY A 208 -14.15 20.49 18.63
N LEU A 209 -14.00 21.56 19.40
CA LEU A 209 -14.14 22.95 18.93
C LEU A 209 -13.04 23.33 17.95
N PHE A 210 -11.79 22.87 18.14
CA PHE A 210 -10.68 23.14 17.24
C PHE A 210 -10.93 22.49 15.86
N VAL A 211 -11.31 21.22 15.86
CA VAL A 211 -11.68 20.48 14.65
C VAL A 211 -12.90 21.10 13.98
N ALA A 212 -13.94 21.49 14.73
CA ALA A 212 -15.10 22.19 14.19
C ALA A 212 -14.70 23.55 13.58
N GLY A 213 -13.83 24.31 14.25
CA GLY A 213 -13.31 25.59 13.76
C GLY A 213 -12.57 25.45 12.43
N LEU A 214 -11.70 24.44 12.32
CA LEU A 214 -11.02 24.06 11.08
C LEU A 214 -12.01 23.67 9.97
N VAL A 215 -12.98 22.81 10.28
CA VAL A 215 -13.99 22.35 9.31
C VAL A 215 -14.84 23.52 8.80
N PHE A 216 -15.31 24.40 9.68
CA PHE A 216 -16.06 25.59 9.29
C PHE A 216 -15.23 26.54 8.41
N PHE A 217 -13.94 26.71 8.71
CA PHE A 217 -13.05 27.51 7.86
C PHE A 217 -12.86 26.88 6.48
N ILE A 218 -12.65 25.56 6.41
CA ILE A 218 -12.51 24.83 5.14
C ILE A 218 -13.81 24.95 4.33
N LEU A 219 -14.98 24.79 4.96
CA LEU A 219 -16.28 24.96 4.30
C LEU A 219 -16.49 26.40 3.82
N PHE A 220 -16.05 27.40 4.58
CA PHE A 220 -16.03 28.80 4.16
C PHE A 220 -15.17 28.99 2.90
N ALA A 221 -13.92 28.50 2.91
CA ALA A 221 -12.99 28.63 1.79
C ALA A 221 -13.54 27.95 0.52
N VAL A 222 -14.11 26.74 0.67
CA VAL A 222 -14.77 26.00 -0.42
C VAL A 222 -16.00 26.77 -0.93
N SER A 223 -16.88 27.26 -0.05
CA SER A 223 -18.09 28.01 -0.44
C SER A 223 -17.75 29.30 -1.20
N LEU A 224 -16.71 30.02 -0.76
CA LEU A 224 -16.26 31.23 -1.43
C LEU A 224 -15.64 30.92 -2.80
N SER A 225 -14.79 29.89 -2.87
CA SER A 225 -14.20 29.40 -4.12
C SER A 225 -15.26 28.97 -5.15
N GLN A 226 -16.32 28.27 -4.68
CA GLN A 226 -17.43 27.81 -5.52
C GLN A 226 -18.16 28.95 -6.24
N ARG A 227 -18.17 30.17 -5.70
CA ARG A 227 -18.77 31.34 -6.38
C ARG A 227 -17.99 31.75 -7.62
N PHE A 228 -16.67 31.65 -7.58
CA PHE A 228 -15.82 31.91 -8.75
C PHE A 228 -15.89 30.75 -9.76
N LEU A 229 -15.93 29.51 -9.26
CA LEU A 229 -16.14 28.32 -10.09
C LEU A 229 -17.47 28.37 -10.86
N GLY A 230 -18.55 28.84 -10.21
CA GLY A 230 -19.87 29.00 -10.83
C GLY A 230 -19.94 30.11 -11.89
N LYS A 231 -19.02 31.08 -11.85
CA LYS A 231 -18.88 32.16 -12.86
C LYS A 231 -17.96 31.77 -14.02
N GLY A 232 -17.41 30.55 -14.04
CA GLY A 232 -16.48 30.09 -15.07
C GLY A 232 -15.02 30.53 -14.87
N ALA A 233 -14.71 31.26 -13.78
CA ALA A 233 -13.35 31.70 -13.45
C ALA A 233 -12.60 30.63 -12.63
N TYR A 234 -12.34 29.47 -13.24
CA TYR A 234 -11.86 28.28 -12.50
C TYR A 234 -10.49 28.46 -11.83
N SER A 235 -9.53 29.06 -12.52
CA SER A 235 -8.18 29.30 -11.98
C SER A 235 -8.19 30.26 -10.80
N GLN A 236 -8.97 31.34 -10.87
CA GLN A 236 -9.10 32.33 -9.79
C GLN A 236 -9.78 31.73 -8.56
N GLY A 237 -10.83 30.93 -8.74
CA GLY A 237 -11.52 30.26 -7.64
C GLY A 237 -10.61 29.28 -6.89
N ILE A 238 -9.79 28.51 -7.62
CA ILE A 238 -8.86 27.55 -7.00
C ILE A 238 -7.67 28.25 -6.34
N LEU A 239 -7.12 29.29 -6.98
CA LEU A 239 -6.05 30.08 -6.38
C LEU A 239 -6.51 30.69 -5.04
N LEU A 240 -7.74 31.22 -4.99
CA LEU A 240 -8.34 31.74 -3.76
C LEU A 240 -8.48 30.64 -2.69
N LEU A 241 -8.92 29.44 -3.07
CA LEU A 241 -9.03 28.30 -2.14
C LEU A 241 -7.67 27.96 -1.52
N LEU A 242 -6.63 27.80 -2.35
CA LEU A 242 -5.30 27.44 -1.88
C LEU A 242 -4.67 28.55 -1.04
N LEU A 243 -4.90 29.82 -1.38
CA LEU A 243 -4.42 30.96 -0.59
C LEU A 243 -5.08 30.99 0.80
N LEU A 244 -6.39 30.76 0.88
CA LEU A 244 -7.10 30.68 2.16
C LEU A 244 -6.62 29.52 3.03
N LEU A 245 -6.46 28.32 2.46
CA LEU A 245 -5.97 27.16 3.20
C LEU A 245 -4.50 27.31 3.62
N GLY A 246 -3.65 27.86 2.75
CA GLY A 246 -2.26 28.16 3.06
C GLY A 246 -2.12 29.25 4.13
N GLY A 247 -2.93 30.31 4.05
CA GLY A 247 -2.98 31.38 5.05
C GLY A 247 -3.43 30.85 6.42
N MET A 248 -4.46 30.01 6.46
CA MET A 248 -4.86 29.31 7.68
C MET A 248 -3.72 28.46 8.24
N ARG A 249 -3.00 27.73 7.37
CA ARG A 249 -1.88 26.89 7.80
C ARG A 249 -0.74 27.71 8.42
N VAL A 250 -0.36 28.81 7.79
CA VAL A 250 0.67 29.74 8.32
C VAL A 250 0.22 30.33 9.66
N ALA A 251 -1.06 30.71 9.79
CA ALA A 251 -1.59 31.21 11.06
C ALA A 251 -1.51 30.17 12.19
N LEU A 252 -1.82 28.90 11.92
CA LEU A 252 -1.70 27.83 12.91
C LEU A 252 -0.24 27.63 13.38
N LEU A 253 0.72 27.67 12.45
CA LEU A 253 2.15 27.55 12.77
C LEU A 253 2.68 28.73 13.59
N LEU A 254 2.34 29.97 13.19
CA LEU A 254 2.78 31.18 13.91
C LEU A 254 2.20 31.27 15.34
N LEU A 255 0.98 30.78 15.53
CA LEU A 255 0.30 30.74 16.83
C LEU A 255 0.60 29.45 17.62
N ASN A 256 1.39 28.53 17.06
CA ASN A 256 1.69 27.21 17.62
C ASN A 256 0.43 26.42 18.04
N LEU A 257 -0.65 26.51 17.24
CA LEU A 257 -1.93 25.86 17.50
C LEU A 257 -2.02 24.50 16.80
N PRO A 258 -2.57 23.45 17.46
CA PRO A 258 -3.28 23.48 18.74
C PRO A 258 -2.41 23.31 19.99
N PHE A 259 -1.12 23.00 19.86
CA PHE A 259 -0.22 22.67 20.99
C PHE A 259 -0.24 23.73 22.11
N ALA A 260 -0.25 25.01 21.75
CA ALA A 260 -0.28 26.12 22.71
C ALA A 260 -1.54 26.17 23.59
N VAL A 261 -2.63 25.52 23.19
CA VAL A 261 -3.92 25.58 23.88
C VAL A 261 -4.38 24.22 24.39
N VAL A 262 -3.97 23.15 23.73
CA VAL A 262 -4.33 21.77 24.06
C VAL A 262 -3.09 20.90 23.99
N ASP A 263 -2.77 20.25 25.10
CA ASP A 263 -1.67 19.29 25.19
C ASP A 263 -2.10 17.94 24.57
N VAL A 264 -2.14 17.91 23.23
CA VAL A 264 -2.44 16.71 22.43
C VAL A 264 -1.12 16.06 22.05
N GLU A 265 -0.92 14.79 22.45
CA GLU A 265 0.31 14.03 22.15
C GLU A 265 0.69 14.04 20.67
N LEU A 266 -0.29 14.04 19.74
CA LEU A 266 -0.01 14.11 18.29
C LEU A 266 0.72 15.41 17.86
N PHE A 267 0.55 16.48 18.62
CA PHE A 267 1.19 17.78 18.41
C PHE A 267 2.39 18.00 19.35
N ASP A 268 2.83 16.98 20.09
CA ASP A 268 4.03 17.01 20.93
C ASP A 268 5.30 16.90 20.06
N PRO A 269 6.24 17.86 20.14
CA PRO A 269 7.53 17.80 19.45
C PRO A 269 8.39 16.59 19.83
N LYS A 270 8.18 15.98 20.99
CA LYS A 270 8.94 14.79 21.42
C LYS A 270 8.71 13.58 20.51
N LEU A 271 7.52 13.47 19.90
CA LEU A 271 7.20 12.37 18.99
C LEU A 271 7.76 12.59 17.58
N TYR A 272 7.96 13.85 17.17
CA TYR A 272 8.51 14.20 15.88
C TYR A 272 8.86 15.69 15.82
N ALA A 273 10.10 16.03 15.50
CA ALA A 273 10.49 17.42 15.28
C ALA A 273 11.52 17.53 14.15
N ALA A 274 11.07 17.92 12.97
CA ALA A 274 11.94 18.04 11.80
C ALA A 274 12.32 19.49 11.47
N SER A 275 11.37 20.42 11.56
CA SER A 275 11.58 21.82 11.19
C SER A 275 10.44 22.71 11.70
N PHE A 276 10.61 24.04 11.54
CA PHE A 276 9.55 25.02 11.79
C PHE A 276 8.23 24.70 11.06
N TRP A 277 8.28 24.09 9.87
CA TRP A 277 7.08 23.75 9.09
C TRP A 277 6.41 22.45 9.56
N SER A 278 7.15 21.57 10.23
CA SER A 278 6.66 20.29 10.75
C SER A 278 7.22 20.06 12.17
N PRO A 279 6.75 20.83 13.17
CA PRO A 279 7.20 20.71 14.56
C PRO A 279 6.60 19.50 15.28
N SER A 280 5.62 18.81 14.69
CA SER A 280 4.95 17.64 15.25
C SER A 280 4.41 16.70 14.16
N VAL A 281 3.96 15.49 14.55
CA VAL A 281 3.30 14.53 13.65
C VAL A 281 1.96 15.09 13.13
N GLY A 282 1.19 15.75 13.99
CA GLY A 282 -0.07 16.39 13.63
C GLY A 282 0.13 17.50 12.59
N ASP A 283 1.18 18.30 12.75
CA ASP A 283 1.57 19.32 11.78
C ASP A 283 2.00 18.73 10.43
N LEU A 284 2.72 17.60 10.47
CA LEU A 284 3.08 16.86 9.27
C LEU A 284 1.84 16.35 8.52
N LEU A 285 0.83 15.83 9.24
CA LEU A 285 -0.44 15.41 8.66
C LEU A 285 -1.17 16.58 7.98
N LEU A 286 -1.26 17.74 8.63
CA LEU A 286 -1.89 18.94 8.06
C LEU A 286 -1.17 19.40 6.78
N ASN A 287 0.16 19.35 6.75
CA ASN A 287 0.95 19.69 5.57
C ASN A 287 0.67 18.74 4.40
N VAL A 288 0.59 17.43 4.66
CA VAL A 288 0.30 16.44 3.62
C VAL A 288 -1.15 16.52 3.13
N LEU A 289 -2.11 16.84 4.00
CA LEU A 289 -3.50 17.12 3.60
C LEU A 289 -3.59 18.36 2.69
N LEU A 290 -2.85 19.42 3.01
CA LEU A 290 -2.75 20.60 2.14
C LEU A 290 -2.13 20.25 0.78
N LEU A 291 -1.07 19.43 0.76
CA LEU A 291 -0.46 18.92 -0.48
C LEU A 291 -1.46 18.11 -1.32
N ALA A 292 -2.27 17.26 -0.69
CA ALA A 292 -3.33 16.51 -1.35
C ALA A 292 -4.39 17.43 -1.95
N ALA A 293 -4.76 18.51 -1.25
CA ALA A 293 -5.68 19.53 -1.75
C ALA A 293 -5.10 20.28 -2.96
N VAL A 294 -3.80 20.61 -2.95
CA VAL A 294 -3.09 21.20 -4.10
C VAL A 294 -3.10 20.24 -5.29
N ALA A 295 -2.77 18.97 -5.08
CA ALA A 295 -2.74 17.96 -6.14
C ALA A 295 -4.12 17.72 -6.77
N GLY A 296 -5.16 17.59 -5.92
CA GLY A 296 -6.55 17.45 -6.37
C GLY A 296 -7.06 18.68 -7.14
N SER A 297 -6.71 19.87 -6.67
CA SER A 297 -7.02 21.14 -7.36
C SER A 297 -6.31 21.26 -8.71
N GLY A 298 -5.06 20.81 -8.80
CA GLY A 298 -4.29 20.74 -10.05
C GLY A 298 -4.97 19.85 -11.11
N ILE A 299 -5.44 18.67 -10.72
CA ILE A 299 -6.19 17.77 -11.63
C ILE A 299 -7.51 18.40 -12.06
N TYR A 300 -8.23 19.04 -11.15
CA TYR A 300 -9.48 19.72 -11.47
C TYR A 300 -9.26 20.79 -12.56
N LEU A 301 -8.25 21.65 -12.39
CA LEU A 301 -7.89 22.67 -13.38
C LEU A 301 -7.46 22.04 -14.70
N PHE A 302 -6.64 20.99 -14.65
CA PHE A 302 -6.16 20.29 -15.83
C PHE A 302 -7.31 19.76 -16.70
N ARG A 303 -8.32 19.15 -16.07
CA ARG A 303 -9.53 18.65 -16.76
C ARG A 303 -10.42 19.79 -17.26
N LYS A 304 -10.67 20.79 -16.43
CA LYS A 304 -11.66 21.85 -16.74
C LYS A 304 -11.17 22.79 -17.83
N ASN A 305 -9.88 23.13 -17.82
CA ASN A 305 -9.25 23.97 -18.85
C ASN A 305 -8.94 23.19 -20.14
N ARG A 306 -9.31 21.90 -20.22
CA ARG A 306 -9.07 21.01 -21.36
C ARG A 306 -7.61 21.06 -21.85
N VAL A 307 -6.67 21.12 -20.91
CA VAL A 307 -5.23 21.31 -21.19
C VAL A 307 -4.71 20.27 -22.19
N ALA A 308 -5.16 19.01 -22.09
CA ALA A 308 -4.80 17.95 -23.02
C ALA A 308 -5.15 18.27 -24.50
N SER A 309 -6.27 18.97 -24.75
CA SER A 309 -6.66 19.39 -26.11
C SER A 309 -5.82 20.56 -26.63
N GLN A 310 -5.46 21.51 -25.75
CA GLN A 310 -4.57 22.62 -26.10
C GLN A 310 -3.17 22.12 -26.44
N LEU A 311 -2.67 21.13 -25.70
CA LEU A 311 -1.39 20.46 -25.97
C LEU A 311 -1.36 19.74 -27.32
N GLN A 312 -2.51 19.27 -27.83
CA GLN A 312 -2.57 18.67 -29.17
C GLN A 312 -2.35 19.70 -30.28
N ALA A 313 -2.82 20.93 -30.12
CA ALA A 313 -2.63 22.01 -31.10
C ALA A 313 -1.24 22.68 -31.06
N MET A 314 -0.41 22.33 -30.07
CA MET A 314 0.86 23.00 -29.78
C MET A 314 2.01 22.62 -30.75
N PRO A 315 2.88 23.57 -31.16
CA PRO A 315 3.99 23.30 -32.09
C PRO A 315 5.09 22.40 -31.51
N LYS A 316 5.83 21.71 -32.39
CA LYS A 316 6.84 20.69 -32.03
C LYS A 316 7.95 21.23 -31.12
N GLU A 317 8.47 22.42 -31.38
CA GLU A 317 9.57 22.99 -30.57
C GLU A 317 9.18 23.20 -29.10
N ARG A 318 8.01 23.79 -28.85
CA ARG A 318 7.52 23.98 -27.47
C ARG A 318 7.14 22.66 -26.79
N SER A 319 6.76 21.64 -27.57
CA SER A 319 6.48 20.28 -27.07
C SER A 319 7.72 19.63 -26.45
N ARG A 320 8.90 19.82 -27.07
CA ARG A 320 10.18 19.29 -26.56
C ARG A 320 10.53 19.85 -25.18
N TYR A 321 10.42 21.16 -25.01
CA TYR A 321 10.66 21.83 -23.73
C TYR A 321 9.71 21.32 -22.63
N LEU A 322 8.42 21.16 -22.93
CA LEU A 322 7.46 20.65 -21.96
C LEU A 322 7.71 19.18 -21.56
N VAL A 323 8.17 18.33 -22.47
CA VAL A 323 8.55 16.95 -22.16
C VAL A 323 9.75 16.92 -21.21
N ILE A 324 10.81 17.68 -21.52
CA ILE A 324 11.99 17.80 -20.66
C ILE A 324 11.62 18.36 -19.28
N MET A 325 10.82 19.43 -19.24
CA MET A 325 10.34 20.02 -18.00
C MET A 325 9.50 19.03 -17.18
N SER A 326 8.64 18.23 -17.83
CA SER A 326 7.85 17.20 -17.14
C SER A 326 8.74 16.14 -16.52
N MET A 327 9.81 15.73 -17.21
CA MET A 327 10.81 14.80 -16.67
C MET A 327 11.50 15.37 -15.44
N LEU A 328 12.04 16.59 -15.54
CA LEU A 328 12.74 17.27 -14.44
C LEU A 328 11.84 17.50 -13.23
N ILE A 329 10.58 17.90 -13.43
CA ILE A 329 9.60 18.05 -12.33
C ILE A 329 9.39 16.71 -11.62
N PHE A 330 9.27 15.60 -12.34
CA PHE A 330 9.12 14.29 -11.72
C PHE A 330 10.36 13.86 -10.94
N PHE A 331 11.58 14.09 -11.47
CA PHE A 331 12.82 13.87 -10.72
C PHE A 331 12.84 14.66 -9.40
N PHE A 332 12.45 15.93 -9.46
CA PHE A 332 12.36 16.78 -8.27
C PHE A 332 11.30 16.28 -7.26
N LEU A 333 10.13 15.86 -7.74
CA LEU A 333 9.08 15.29 -6.89
C LEU A 333 9.53 14.00 -6.19
N LEU A 334 10.27 13.12 -6.89
CA LEU A 334 10.82 11.90 -6.29
C LEU A 334 11.85 12.21 -5.21
N LEU A 335 12.71 13.20 -5.46
CA LEU A 335 13.69 13.65 -4.49
C LEU A 335 13.03 14.25 -3.24
N LEU A 336 11.97 15.04 -3.43
CA LEU A 336 11.18 15.59 -2.33
C LEU A 336 10.51 14.47 -1.53
N GLN A 337 9.99 13.43 -2.19
CA GLN A 337 9.44 12.25 -1.53
C GLN A 337 10.49 11.46 -0.75
N PHE A 338 11.68 11.24 -1.32
CA PHE A 338 12.80 10.59 -0.61
C PHE A 338 13.17 11.37 0.66
N ARG A 339 13.35 12.69 0.55
CA ARG A 339 13.65 13.55 1.71
C ARG A 339 12.53 13.53 2.75
N PHE A 340 11.28 13.49 2.30
CA PHE A 340 10.11 13.39 3.17
C PHE A 340 10.12 12.08 3.99
N TYR A 341 10.36 10.93 3.33
CA TYR A 341 10.46 9.64 4.03
C TYR A 341 11.68 9.56 4.93
N TYR A 342 12.85 9.98 4.45
CA TYR A 342 14.06 10.04 5.28
C TYR A 342 13.86 10.91 6.53
N SER A 343 13.18 12.06 6.40
CA SER A 343 12.85 12.93 7.54
C SER A 343 11.88 12.28 8.52
N ILE A 344 10.95 11.43 8.06
CA ILE A 344 10.08 10.66 8.94
C ILE A 344 10.90 9.67 9.76
N TYR A 345 11.82 8.93 9.11
CA TYR A 345 12.65 7.95 9.79
C TYR A 345 13.66 8.58 10.75
N HIS A 346 14.35 9.64 10.32
CA HIS A 346 15.42 10.27 11.09
C HIS A 346 14.95 11.12 12.27
N ASN A 347 13.83 11.84 12.14
CA ASN A 347 13.34 12.78 13.17
C ASN A 347 12.24 12.18 14.06
N SER A 348 11.99 10.87 13.96
CA SER A 348 11.04 10.12 14.78
C SER A 348 11.79 9.17 15.69
N PRO A 349 11.52 9.14 17.01
CA PRO A 349 12.07 8.12 17.89
C PRO A 349 11.43 6.74 17.67
N LEU A 350 10.34 6.65 16.88
CA LEU A 350 9.64 5.40 16.59
C LEU A 350 10.38 4.59 15.52
N LEU A 351 10.72 3.34 15.83
CA LEU A 351 11.21 2.36 14.86
C LEU A 351 10.10 1.99 13.86
N LEU A 352 10.27 2.45 12.61
CA LEU A 352 9.36 2.16 11.48
C LEU A 352 9.87 1.02 10.58
N ASP A 353 10.98 0.39 10.95
CA ASP A 353 11.53 -0.77 10.26
C ASP A 353 10.74 -2.04 10.60
N VAL A 354 10.07 -2.60 9.59
CA VAL A 354 9.27 -3.82 9.79
C VAL A 354 10.10 -5.07 9.99
N THR A 355 11.41 -5.04 9.73
CA THR A 355 12.30 -6.17 10.05
C THR A 355 12.81 -6.14 11.49
N GLN A 356 12.51 -5.08 12.25
CA GLN A 356 12.90 -4.94 13.66
C GLN A 356 11.69 -4.90 14.61
N SER A 357 10.55 -4.33 14.18
CA SER A 357 9.34 -4.25 15.01
C SER A 357 8.07 -4.30 14.15
N LEU A 358 7.15 -5.19 14.50
CA LEU A 358 5.81 -5.28 13.90
C LEU A 358 4.70 -4.66 14.75
N GLU A 359 5.04 -4.07 15.90
CA GLU A 359 4.06 -3.44 16.77
C GLU A 359 3.46 -2.20 16.11
N PHE A 360 2.13 -2.17 15.99
CA PHE A 360 1.38 -1.02 15.46
C PHE A 360 0.87 -0.13 16.59
N THR A 361 1.73 0.76 17.07
CA THR A 361 1.28 1.86 17.93
C THR A 361 0.39 2.82 17.14
N ARG A 362 -0.52 3.52 17.84
CA ARG A 362 -1.42 4.51 17.22
C ARG A 362 -0.66 5.54 16.38
N TYR A 363 0.54 5.92 16.83
CA TYR A 363 1.41 6.89 16.15
C TYR A 363 2.07 6.34 14.88
N LYS A 364 2.57 5.10 14.89
CA LYS A 364 3.09 4.44 13.68
C LYS A 364 2.02 4.37 12.59
N VAL A 365 0.77 4.03 12.96
CA VAL A 365 -0.36 4.02 12.02
C VAL A 365 -0.60 5.40 11.40
N VAL A 366 -0.54 6.47 12.19
CA VAL A 366 -0.67 7.84 11.67
C VAL A 366 0.48 8.17 10.70
N LEU A 367 1.73 7.85 11.04
CA LEU A 367 2.89 8.09 10.18
C LEU A 367 2.79 7.33 8.83
N TYR A 368 2.44 6.04 8.86
CA TYR A 368 2.18 5.30 7.62
C TYR A 368 1.00 5.88 6.83
N GLY A 369 -0.06 6.34 7.52
CA GLY A 369 -1.17 7.06 6.89
C GLY A 369 -0.73 8.36 6.20
N ILE A 370 0.18 9.11 6.82
CA ILE A 370 0.78 10.31 6.22
C ILE A 370 1.58 9.94 4.95
N MET A 371 2.37 8.86 4.99
CA MET A 371 3.11 8.37 3.82
C MET A 371 2.17 7.92 2.69
N VAL A 372 1.03 7.29 3.02
CA VAL A 372 -0.02 6.93 2.06
C VAL A 372 -0.61 8.19 1.40
N ILE A 373 -0.99 9.21 2.16
CA ILE A 373 -1.57 10.45 1.59
C ILE A 373 -0.53 11.20 0.74
N ASN A 374 0.74 11.20 1.14
CA ASN A 374 1.83 11.75 0.33
C ASN A 374 1.96 11.00 -1.01
N THR A 375 1.95 9.67 -0.98
CA THR A 375 1.98 8.82 -2.18
C THR A 375 0.77 9.07 -3.08
N LEU A 376 -0.45 9.18 -2.52
CA LEU A 376 -1.65 9.52 -3.28
C LEU A 376 -1.53 10.91 -3.95
N SER A 377 -0.92 11.88 -3.27
CA SER A 377 -0.66 13.20 -3.84
C SER A 377 0.32 13.11 -5.02
N LEU A 378 1.38 12.31 -4.90
CA LEU A 378 2.32 12.05 -5.99
C LEU A 378 1.64 11.34 -7.17
N CYS A 379 0.77 10.36 -6.92
CA CYS A 379 -0.06 9.71 -7.95
C CYS A 379 -0.85 10.74 -8.76
N MET A 380 -1.44 11.74 -8.09
CA MET A 380 -2.20 12.81 -8.74
C MET A 380 -1.32 13.74 -9.59
N PHE A 381 -0.17 14.20 -9.09
CA PHE A 381 0.77 15.00 -9.87
C PHE A 381 1.32 14.23 -11.08
N THR A 382 1.70 12.98 -10.86
CA THR A 382 2.28 12.12 -11.90
C THR A 382 1.25 11.81 -12.98
N TYR A 383 -0.03 11.68 -12.64
CA TYR A 383 -1.10 11.56 -13.64
C TYR A 383 -1.13 12.74 -14.61
N VAL A 384 -0.95 13.98 -14.11
CA VAL A 384 -0.89 15.18 -14.97
C VAL A 384 0.35 15.12 -15.89
N LEU A 385 1.53 14.88 -15.32
CA LEU A 385 2.80 14.83 -16.07
C LEU A 385 2.81 13.72 -17.12
N ALA A 386 2.40 12.51 -16.75
CA ALA A 386 2.31 11.36 -17.66
C ALA A 386 1.28 11.61 -18.78
N THR A 387 0.17 12.28 -18.47
CA THR A 387 -0.81 12.66 -19.50
C THR A 387 -0.21 13.68 -20.48
N MET A 388 0.51 14.69 -20.01
CA MET A 388 1.20 15.66 -20.87
C MET A 388 2.18 14.95 -21.81
N VAL A 389 3.06 14.11 -21.27
CA VAL A 389 4.05 13.36 -22.06
C VAL A 389 3.37 12.40 -23.04
N SER A 390 2.30 11.73 -22.64
CA SER A 390 1.55 10.82 -23.52
C SER A 390 0.91 11.49 -24.74
N VAL A 391 0.59 12.78 -24.64
CA VAL A 391 0.02 13.58 -25.73
C VAL A 391 1.10 14.18 -26.62
N LEU A 392 2.24 14.55 -26.03
CA LEU A 392 3.32 15.26 -26.70
C LEU A 392 4.31 14.33 -27.43
N VAL A 393 4.66 13.17 -26.85
CA VAL A 393 5.64 12.22 -27.40
C VAL A 393 5.30 11.72 -28.80
N PRO A 394 4.04 11.37 -29.15
CA PRO A 394 3.70 10.90 -30.49
C PRO A 394 3.92 11.92 -31.63
N LYS A 395 4.22 13.18 -31.31
CA LYS A 395 4.51 14.24 -32.31
C LYS A 395 5.96 14.23 -32.81
N GLU A 396 6.85 13.55 -32.09
CA GLU A 396 8.30 13.52 -32.32
C GLU A 396 8.74 12.17 -32.89
N SER A 397 10.00 12.08 -33.33
CA SER A 397 10.56 10.81 -33.78
C SER A 397 10.67 9.81 -32.62
N THR A 398 10.51 8.52 -32.93
CA THR A 398 10.50 7.43 -31.94
C THR A 398 11.71 7.45 -31.01
N PHE A 399 12.88 7.93 -31.47
CA PHE A 399 14.13 7.89 -30.71
C PHE A 399 14.46 9.18 -29.93
N TRP A 400 13.91 10.35 -30.30
CA TRP A 400 14.23 11.61 -29.64
C TRP A 400 13.95 11.64 -28.12
N PRO A 401 12.79 11.17 -27.60
CA PRO A 401 12.51 11.24 -26.16
C PRO A 401 13.44 10.33 -25.33
N TYR A 402 13.91 9.21 -25.89
CA TYR A 402 14.89 8.34 -25.22
C TYR A 402 16.28 8.99 -25.17
N LYS A 403 16.70 9.70 -26.23
CA LYS A 403 17.94 10.48 -26.21
C LYS A 403 17.89 11.59 -25.14
N ALA A 404 16.78 12.32 -25.07
CA ALA A 404 16.59 13.34 -24.05
C ALA A 404 16.64 12.76 -22.63
N LEU A 405 15.94 11.63 -22.39
CA LEU A 405 15.96 10.94 -21.10
C LEU A 405 17.39 10.48 -20.72
N MET A 406 18.12 9.86 -21.65
CA MET A 406 19.50 9.41 -21.42
C MET A 406 20.43 10.57 -21.04
N ILE A 407 20.37 11.70 -21.74
CA ILE A 407 21.22 12.87 -21.45
C ILE A 407 20.89 13.44 -20.07
N ILE A 408 19.60 13.66 -19.77
CA ILE A 408 19.16 14.21 -18.48
C ILE A 408 19.57 13.28 -17.34
N SER A 409 19.31 11.98 -17.48
CA SER A 409 19.64 11.00 -16.45
C SER A 409 21.15 10.82 -16.27
N ALA A 410 21.96 10.88 -17.33
CA ALA A 410 23.42 10.84 -17.20
C ALA A 410 23.96 12.02 -16.38
N VAL A 411 23.47 13.24 -16.62
CA VAL A 411 23.85 14.43 -15.86
C VAL A 411 23.43 14.30 -14.39
N LEU A 412 22.20 13.87 -14.12
CA LEU A 412 21.68 13.73 -12.76
C LEU A 412 22.38 12.60 -11.98
N LEU A 413 22.65 11.45 -12.62
CA LEU A 413 23.35 10.33 -12.00
C LEU A 413 24.82 10.67 -11.70
N LEU A 414 25.49 11.39 -12.59
CA LEU A 414 26.86 11.87 -12.35
C LEU A 414 26.90 12.86 -11.19
N PHE A 415 25.93 13.78 -11.11
CA PHE A 415 25.78 14.67 -9.95
C PHE A 415 25.56 13.88 -8.65
N ALA A 416 24.64 12.91 -8.65
CA ALA A 416 24.37 12.10 -7.45
C ALA A 416 25.58 11.27 -7.00
N ALA A 417 26.33 10.68 -7.93
CA ALA A 417 27.51 9.88 -7.63
C ALA A 417 28.63 10.69 -6.93
N VAL A 418 28.72 11.98 -7.22
CA VAL A 418 29.75 12.87 -6.64
C VAL A 418 29.36 13.41 -5.27
N PHE A 419 28.10 13.81 -5.07
CA PHE A 419 27.71 14.57 -3.89
C PHE A 419 26.96 13.76 -2.82
N THR A 420 26.15 12.78 -3.21
CA THR A 420 25.21 12.10 -2.31
C THR A 420 24.87 10.70 -2.83
N PRO A 421 25.65 9.66 -2.49
CA PRO A 421 25.43 8.29 -2.98
C PRO A 421 24.03 7.76 -2.66
N GLU A 422 23.41 8.24 -1.58
CA GLU A 422 22.04 7.93 -1.16
C GLU A 422 20.97 8.30 -2.21
N ILE A 423 21.20 9.36 -3.01
CA ILE A 423 20.24 9.88 -3.99
C ILE A 423 20.38 9.15 -5.35
N PHE A 424 21.48 8.43 -5.57
CA PHE A 424 21.75 7.74 -6.84
C PHE A 424 20.62 6.76 -7.21
N SER A 425 20.21 5.94 -6.24
CA SER A 425 19.13 4.95 -6.41
C SER A 425 17.79 5.61 -6.77
N VAL A 426 17.50 6.78 -6.20
CA VAL A 426 16.27 7.57 -6.46
C VAL A 426 16.24 8.03 -7.93
N PHE A 427 17.36 8.52 -8.47
CA PHE A 427 17.42 8.92 -9.88
C PHE A 427 17.36 7.74 -10.84
N LEU A 428 17.93 6.59 -10.48
CA LEU A 428 17.81 5.37 -11.28
C LEU A 428 16.34 4.92 -11.39
N LEU A 429 15.59 4.96 -10.29
CA LEU A 429 14.16 4.65 -10.28
C LEU A 429 13.35 5.60 -11.17
N ALA A 430 13.66 6.89 -11.15
CA ALA A 430 12.99 7.88 -11.99
C ALA A 430 13.31 7.71 -13.50
N LEU A 431 14.53 7.28 -13.86
CA LEU A 431 14.87 6.89 -15.24
C LEU A 431 14.01 5.69 -15.70
N LEU A 432 13.95 4.63 -14.90
CA LEU A 432 13.14 3.43 -15.22
C LEU A 432 11.66 3.78 -15.37
N PHE A 433 11.13 4.63 -14.48
CA PHE A 433 9.77 5.15 -14.57
C PHE A 433 9.50 5.81 -15.92
N TRP A 434 10.34 6.78 -16.33
CA TRP A 434 10.14 7.49 -17.60
C TRP A 434 10.34 6.60 -18.81
N ALA A 435 11.28 5.65 -18.79
CA ALA A 435 11.46 4.67 -19.86
C ALA A 435 10.16 3.88 -20.11
N ILE A 436 9.50 3.41 -19.04
CA ILE A 436 8.22 2.71 -19.12
C ILE A 436 7.10 3.62 -19.65
N ILE A 437 7.03 4.87 -19.19
CA ILE A 437 5.99 5.83 -19.62
C ILE A 437 6.14 6.22 -21.10
N ILE A 438 7.36 6.43 -21.58
CA ILE A 438 7.65 6.76 -22.98
C ILE A 438 7.31 5.55 -23.86
N LEU A 439 7.71 4.34 -23.45
CA LEU A 439 7.35 3.10 -24.13
C LEU A 439 5.82 2.97 -24.26
N ALA A 440 5.10 3.16 -23.15
CA ALA A 440 3.63 3.14 -23.13
C ALA A 440 3.00 4.27 -23.97
N ALA A 441 3.70 5.39 -24.19
CA ALA A 441 3.21 6.52 -24.99
C ALA A 441 3.23 6.24 -26.49
N GLN A 442 4.21 5.49 -26.96
CA GLN A 442 4.40 5.21 -28.38
C GLN A 442 3.38 4.19 -28.89
N TYR A 443 2.96 3.22 -28.08
CA TYR A 443 1.98 2.19 -28.44
C TYR A 443 0.52 2.56 -28.14
N LYS A 444 0.09 3.76 -28.59
CA LYS A 444 -1.21 4.38 -28.25
C LYS A 444 -2.46 3.57 -28.64
N HIS A 445 -2.34 2.66 -29.61
CA HIS A 445 -3.45 1.85 -30.13
C HIS A 445 -3.58 0.48 -29.43
N ALA A 446 -2.58 0.08 -28.63
CA ALA A 446 -2.57 -1.23 -27.98
C ALA A 446 -3.39 -1.27 -26.68
N ILE A 447 -3.69 -0.11 -26.08
CA ILE A 447 -4.16 -0.02 -24.69
C ILE A 447 -5.26 1.05 -24.54
N SER A 448 -6.35 0.72 -23.81
CA SER A 448 -7.42 1.69 -23.50
C SER A 448 -6.97 2.78 -22.50
N PHE A 449 -7.52 4.00 -22.61
CA PHE A 449 -7.13 5.13 -21.75
C PHE A 449 -7.31 4.88 -20.25
N ALA A 450 -8.43 4.24 -19.86
CA ALA A 450 -8.68 3.87 -18.46
C ALA A 450 -7.62 2.90 -17.94
N TYR A 451 -7.21 1.95 -18.77
CA TYR A 451 -6.22 0.95 -18.41
C TYR A 451 -4.81 1.53 -18.24
N ARG A 452 -4.41 2.43 -19.13
CA ARG A 452 -3.14 3.14 -19.00
C ARG A 452 -3.06 3.93 -17.69
N THR A 453 -4.19 4.48 -17.25
CA THR A 453 -4.30 5.20 -15.97
C THR A 453 -4.20 4.24 -14.77
N TYR A 454 -4.80 3.05 -14.85
CA TYR A 454 -4.69 2.00 -13.83
C TYR A 454 -3.23 1.56 -13.62
N LEU A 455 -2.53 1.16 -14.69
CA LEU A 455 -1.13 0.74 -14.59
C LEU A 455 -0.20 1.85 -14.11
N LEU A 456 -0.49 3.11 -14.48
CA LEU A 456 0.28 4.26 -14.02
C LEU A 456 0.25 4.37 -12.49
N PHE A 457 -0.92 4.20 -11.87
CA PHE A 457 -1.03 4.30 -10.42
C PHE A 457 -0.22 3.21 -9.71
N PHE A 458 -0.30 1.96 -10.17
CA PHE A 458 0.53 0.88 -9.60
C PHE A 458 2.03 1.10 -9.82
N LEU A 459 2.43 1.62 -10.98
CA LEU A 459 3.83 1.96 -11.23
C LEU A 459 4.33 3.05 -10.26
N VAL A 460 3.52 4.09 -10.00
CA VAL A 460 3.87 5.13 -9.01
C VAL A 460 3.94 4.56 -7.60
N VAL A 461 3.04 3.65 -7.23
CA VAL A 461 3.07 2.97 -5.94
C VAL A 461 4.33 2.13 -5.77
N ILE A 462 4.72 1.35 -6.79
CA ILE A 462 5.98 0.58 -6.78
C ILE A 462 7.19 1.50 -6.59
N VAL A 463 7.29 2.57 -7.40
CA VAL A 463 8.40 3.53 -7.31
C VAL A 463 8.42 4.25 -5.96
N SER A 464 7.25 4.61 -5.41
CA SER A 464 7.14 5.25 -4.09
C SER A 464 7.56 4.32 -2.97
N ALA A 465 7.16 3.04 -3.02
CA ALA A 465 7.55 2.03 -2.05
C ALA A 465 9.06 1.74 -2.10
N LEU A 466 9.64 1.65 -3.31
CA LEU A 466 11.10 1.52 -3.49
C LEU A 466 11.83 2.74 -2.93
N THR A 467 11.32 3.95 -3.18
CA THR A 467 11.91 5.19 -2.65
C THR A 467 11.89 5.21 -1.11
N GLY A 468 10.80 4.75 -0.49
CA GLY A 468 10.70 4.60 0.97
C GLY A 468 11.65 3.54 1.53
N ALA A 469 11.76 2.39 0.88
CA ALA A 469 12.70 1.33 1.29
C ALA A 469 14.16 1.79 1.19
N VAL A 470 14.52 2.54 0.14
CA VAL A 470 15.85 3.15 -0.02
C VAL A 470 16.09 4.23 1.05
N ALA A 471 15.08 5.03 1.39
CA ALA A 471 15.19 6.02 2.46
C ALA A 471 15.39 5.36 3.83
N GLN A 472 14.69 4.25 4.12
CA GLN A 472 14.87 3.47 5.33
C GLN A 472 16.27 2.85 5.38
N PHE A 473 16.76 2.27 4.29
CA PHE A 473 18.12 1.74 4.18
C PHE A 473 19.18 2.82 4.46
N ALA A 474 19.04 4.00 3.85
CA ALA A 474 19.97 5.11 4.05
C ALA A 474 19.95 5.60 5.52
N HIS A 475 18.77 5.67 6.13
CA HIS A 475 18.64 6.03 7.54
C HIS A 475 19.29 4.98 8.46
N TYR A 476 18.94 3.71 8.29
CA TYR A 476 19.50 2.60 9.06
C TYR A 476 21.04 2.60 9.03
N HIS A 477 21.63 2.77 7.84
CA HIS A 477 23.09 2.75 7.69
C HIS A 477 23.77 3.94 8.39
N ASN A 478 23.17 5.13 8.30
CA ASN A 478 23.68 6.34 8.96
C ASN A 478 23.53 6.26 10.49
N ASP A 479 22.41 5.76 10.99
CA ASP A 479 22.15 5.57 12.42
C ASP A 479 23.05 4.48 13.00
N LEU A 480 23.19 3.35 12.31
CA LEU A 480 24.08 2.26 12.72
C LEU A 480 25.53 2.71 12.80
N LYS A 481 25.99 3.51 11.82
CA LYS A 481 27.35 4.07 11.85
C LYS A 481 27.56 4.96 13.07
N THR A 482 26.65 5.89 13.32
CA THR A 482 26.72 6.82 14.47
C THR A 482 26.72 6.04 15.77
N TYR A 483 25.89 5.02 15.86
CA TYR A 483 25.83 4.14 17.02
C TYR A 483 27.14 3.36 17.24
N LYS A 484 27.69 2.72 16.20
CA LYS A 484 28.98 2.01 16.29
C LYS A 484 30.12 2.95 16.72
N GLN A 485 30.11 4.20 16.27
CA GLN A 485 31.09 5.21 16.71
C GLN A 485 30.95 5.53 18.20
N ASN A 486 29.73 5.77 18.68
CA ASN A 486 29.47 6.05 20.09
C ASN A 486 29.81 4.85 20.99
N LEU A 487 29.44 3.63 20.56
CA LEU A 487 29.77 2.40 21.26
C LEU A 487 31.30 2.17 21.30
N ALA A 488 31.98 2.35 20.17
CA ALA A 488 33.42 2.24 20.11
C ALA A 488 34.12 3.26 21.02
N PHE A 489 33.63 4.49 21.06
CA PHE A 489 34.12 5.51 21.97
C PHE A 489 33.98 5.06 23.43
N ASN A 490 32.83 4.52 23.84
CA ASN A 490 32.60 4.04 25.20
C ASN A 490 33.47 2.84 25.59
N ILE A 491 33.69 1.89 24.67
CA ILE A 491 34.54 0.70 24.90
C ILE A 491 36.03 1.08 24.96
N LEU A 492 36.49 1.92 24.03
CA LEU A 492 37.89 2.37 23.96
C LEU A 492 38.24 3.39 25.05
N GLN A 493 37.24 4.04 25.65
CA GLN A 493 37.44 4.93 26.79
C GLN A 493 37.61 4.09 28.06
N ASP A 494 38.86 3.82 28.39
CA ASP A 494 39.34 3.01 29.52
C ASP A 494 38.74 3.32 30.92
N ASN A 495 38.24 4.54 31.12
CA ASN A 495 37.80 5.10 32.41
C ASN A 495 36.41 5.74 32.27
N ASP A 496 35.50 5.53 33.22
CA ASP A 496 34.25 6.30 33.36
C ASP A 496 34.52 7.63 34.09
N ILE A 497 34.96 8.64 33.34
CA ILE A 497 35.36 9.95 33.88
C ILE A 497 34.20 10.61 34.65
N LEU A 498 32.98 10.53 34.13
CA LEU A 498 31.80 11.12 34.78
C LEU A 498 31.49 10.38 36.10
N GLY A 499 31.58 9.05 36.08
CA GLY A 499 31.41 8.22 37.27
C GLY A 499 32.48 8.47 38.33
N GLU A 500 33.74 8.64 37.93
CA GLU A 500 34.84 8.99 38.82
C GLU A 500 34.61 10.34 39.51
N TYR A 501 34.17 11.34 38.74
CA TYR A 501 33.83 12.67 39.26
C TYR A 501 32.66 12.61 40.25
N GLN A 502 31.55 11.96 39.88
CA GLN A 502 30.37 11.83 40.73
C GLN A 502 30.66 11.02 42.00
N LEU A 503 31.44 9.93 41.89
CA LEU A 503 31.78 9.09 43.03
C LEU A 503 32.63 9.85 44.04
N ASN A 504 33.48 10.76 43.56
CA ASN A 504 34.27 11.63 44.41
C ASN A 504 33.43 12.71 45.12
N GLN A 505 32.38 13.24 44.47
CA GLN A 505 31.40 14.13 45.14
C GLN A 505 30.66 13.38 46.24
N VAL A 506 30.07 12.23 45.90
CA VAL A 506 29.33 11.37 46.82
C VAL A 506 30.19 10.96 48.03
N ALA A 507 31.46 10.61 47.79
CA ALA A 507 32.38 10.26 48.87
C ALA A 507 32.57 11.40 49.90
N SER A 508 32.53 12.65 49.45
CA SER A 508 32.65 13.83 50.32
C SER A 508 31.38 14.03 51.15
N GLU A 509 30.21 13.75 50.58
CA GLU A 509 28.93 13.81 51.29
C GLU A 509 28.81 12.71 52.35
N ILE A 510 29.22 11.48 52.02
CA ILE A 510 29.26 10.35 52.96
C ILE A 510 30.19 10.66 54.14
N ALA A 511 31.35 11.28 53.90
CA ALA A 511 32.29 11.67 54.96
C ALA A 511 31.71 12.75 55.91
N GLY A 512 30.82 13.59 55.39
CA GLY A 512 30.14 14.65 56.13
C GLY A 512 28.91 14.21 56.94
N ASP A 513 28.35 13.01 56.68
CA ASP A 513 27.09 12.58 57.29
C ASP A 513 27.21 12.27 58.80
N GLU A 514 26.49 13.02 59.62
CA GLU A 514 26.52 12.89 61.09
C GLU A 514 25.96 11.54 61.59
N LEU A 515 24.99 10.96 60.87
CA LEU A 515 24.32 9.72 61.25
C LEU A 515 25.20 8.49 60.99
N ILE A 516 25.90 8.45 59.85
CA ILE A 516 26.92 7.44 59.54
C ILE A 516 28.04 7.52 60.58
N ARG A 517 28.52 8.74 60.86
CA ARG A 517 29.55 8.99 61.87
C ARG A 517 29.13 8.50 63.26
N MET A 518 27.92 8.86 63.70
CA MET A 518 27.37 8.44 65.01
C MET A 518 27.21 6.92 65.10
N LYS A 519 26.76 6.25 64.03
CA LYS A 519 26.58 4.79 63.99
C LYS A 519 27.90 4.03 63.94
N MET A 520 28.97 4.61 63.38
CA MET A 520 30.31 4.05 63.44
C MET A 520 30.97 4.21 64.82
N MET A 521 30.57 5.21 65.62
CA MET A 521 31.08 5.43 66.98
C MET A 521 30.34 4.60 68.06
N GLY A 522 29.19 4.00 67.72
CA GLY A 522 28.37 3.27 68.68
C GLY A 522 29.04 1.99 69.23
N PRO A 523 28.67 1.54 70.45
CA PRO A 523 29.22 0.32 71.05
C PRO A 523 28.92 -0.96 70.24
N TYR A 524 27.89 -0.91 69.38
CA TYR A 524 27.60 -1.90 68.35
C TYR A 524 27.46 -1.17 67.02
N VAL A 525 28.35 -1.47 66.08
CA VAL A 525 28.29 -0.90 64.73
C VAL A 525 27.15 -1.58 63.96
N ASP A 526 26.10 -0.80 63.66
CA ASP A 526 25.02 -1.25 62.78
C ASP A 526 25.45 -1.11 61.32
N ALA A 527 26.28 -2.07 60.87
CA ALA A 527 26.79 -2.13 59.52
C ALA A 527 25.67 -2.17 58.47
N SER A 528 24.56 -2.82 58.80
CA SER A 528 23.39 -2.94 57.93
C SER A 528 22.72 -1.59 57.66
N PHE A 529 22.62 -0.74 58.68
CA PHE A 529 22.11 0.62 58.55
C PHE A 529 23.02 1.48 57.68
N ILE A 530 24.34 1.47 57.93
CA ILE A 530 25.30 2.28 57.19
C ILE A 530 25.31 1.89 55.70
N ARG A 531 25.34 0.58 55.41
CA ARG A 531 25.27 0.06 54.04
C ARG A 531 23.98 0.51 53.36
N ARG A 532 22.83 0.30 54.00
CA ARG A 532 21.53 0.70 53.46
C ARG A 532 21.46 2.21 53.20
N LYS A 533 21.99 3.05 54.10
CA LYS A 533 22.00 4.50 53.93
C LYS A 533 22.88 4.94 52.76
N ILE A 534 24.11 4.41 52.66
CA ILE A 534 25.03 4.70 51.56
C ILE A 534 24.42 4.29 50.21
N THR A 535 23.93 3.06 50.11
CA THR A 535 23.37 2.56 48.85
C THR A 535 22.07 3.27 48.46
N ARG A 536 21.18 3.60 49.42
CA ARG A 536 19.87 4.20 49.10
C ARG A 536 19.88 5.71 48.90
N GLN A 537 20.71 6.45 49.63
CA GLN A 537 20.64 7.91 49.67
C GLN A 537 21.74 8.58 48.83
N TYR A 538 22.91 7.95 48.72
CA TYR A 538 24.09 8.58 48.15
C TYR A 538 24.51 8.00 46.80
N LEU A 539 24.20 6.73 46.54
CA LEU A 539 24.59 6.03 45.31
C LEU A 539 23.39 5.69 44.40
N SER A 540 22.32 6.48 44.43
CA SER A 540 21.14 6.28 43.57
C SER A 540 21.34 6.79 42.13
N ASP A 541 20.54 6.26 41.21
CA ASP A 541 20.43 6.64 39.79
C ASP A 541 21.63 6.27 38.91
N TYR A 542 22.75 7.00 39.02
CA TYR A 542 23.88 6.82 38.09
C TYR A 542 24.68 5.54 38.34
N PHE A 543 24.83 5.17 39.62
CA PHE A 543 25.67 4.04 40.03
C PHE A 543 24.96 2.70 39.93
N ASP A 544 23.71 2.65 39.45
CA ASP A 544 22.95 1.41 39.28
C ASP A 544 23.59 0.45 38.26
N LYS A 545 24.46 0.95 37.39
CA LYS A 545 25.27 0.11 36.49
C LYS A 545 26.42 -0.65 37.19
N TYR A 546 26.67 -0.39 38.48
CA TYR A 546 27.70 -1.04 39.28
C TYR A 546 27.11 -1.91 40.39
N GLU A 547 27.75 -3.04 40.66
CA GLU A 547 27.58 -3.81 41.88
C GLU A 547 28.40 -3.14 42.98
N ILE A 548 27.71 -2.68 44.04
CA ILE A 548 28.31 -1.88 45.11
C ILE A 548 28.54 -2.78 46.32
N ASN A 549 29.79 -2.89 46.75
CA ASN A 549 30.17 -3.52 48.00
C ASN A 549 30.73 -2.47 48.98
N VAL A 550 30.09 -2.33 50.14
CA VAL A 550 30.47 -1.38 51.18
C VAL A 550 31.16 -2.14 52.29
N MET A 551 32.46 -1.89 52.47
CA MET A 551 33.27 -2.49 53.53
C MET A 551 33.57 -1.44 54.61
N LEU A 552 33.43 -1.83 55.87
CA LEU A 552 33.58 -0.93 57.02
C LEU A 552 34.82 -1.33 57.84
N PHE A 553 35.71 -0.36 58.09
CA PHE A 553 36.95 -0.56 58.83
C PHE A 553 37.06 0.37 60.05
N ASP A 554 37.57 -0.19 61.15
CA ASP A 554 37.92 0.56 62.35
C ASP A 554 39.16 1.45 62.15
N GLY A 555 39.52 2.25 63.16
CA GLY A 555 40.72 3.10 63.12
C GLY A 555 42.06 2.36 63.06
N GLN A 556 42.06 1.03 63.22
CA GLN A 556 43.23 0.16 63.04
C GLN A 556 43.19 -0.63 61.73
N GLY A 557 42.18 -0.41 60.88
CA GLY A 557 42.03 -1.08 59.59
C GLY A 557 41.46 -2.51 59.67
N ARG A 558 40.88 -2.92 60.81
CA ARG A 558 40.19 -4.20 60.98
C ARG A 558 38.73 -4.07 60.59
N THR A 559 38.14 -5.16 60.11
CA THR A 559 36.76 -5.16 59.61
C THR A 559 35.77 -5.05 60.77
N LEU A 560 34.72 -4.27 60.57
CA LEU A 560 33.64 -4.11 61.54
C LEU A 560 32.52 -5.17 61.40
N GLU A 561 32.66 -6.12 60.46
CA GLU A 561 31.66 -7.14 60.11
C GLU A 561 32.16 -8.57 60.46
N SER A 562 31.73 -9.08 61.62
CA SER A 562 31.83 -10.50 62.09
C SER A 562 33.15 -10.99 62.72
N ALA A 563 32.99 -12.01 63.57
CA ALA A 563 34.02 -12.69 64.36
C ALA A 563 34.89 -13.70 63.57
N ASP A 564 34.74 -13.76 62.25
CA ASP A 564 35.54 -14.63 61.38
C ASP A 564 36.93 -14.02 61.15
N THR A 565 37.96 -14.72 61.62
CA THR A 565 39.39 -14.32 61.53
C THR A 565 39.96 -14.31 60.10
N THR A 566 39.13 -14.54 59.09
CA THR A 566 39.52 -14.61 57.66
C THR A 566 39.12 -13.39 56.83
N ALA A 567 38.50 -12.37 57.44
CA ALA A 567 38.06 -11.17 56.74
C ALA A 567 39.23 -10.26 56.29
N ILE A 568 39.12 -9.68 55.08
CA ILE A 568 40.17 -8.86 54.45
C ILE A 568 40.37 -7.56 55.25
N THR A 569 41.62 -7.24 55.61
CA THR A 569 41.99 -5.99 56.29
C THR A 569 42.16 -4.82 55.31
N LEU A 570 42.05 -3.58 55.79
CA LEU A 570 42.27 -2.38 54.96
C LEU A 570 43.67 -2.36 54.33
N GLN A 571 44.67 -2.89 55.04
CA GLN A 571 46.05 -2.98 54.56
C GLN A 571 46.18 -3.99 53.41
N GLN A 572 45.51 -5.15 53.50
CA GLN A 572 45.44 -6.10 52.40
C GLN A 572 44.69 -5.51 51.18
N LEU A 573 43.62 -4.74 51.41
CA LEU A 573 42.89 -4.07 50.34
C LEU A 573 43.77 -3.04 49.60
N ARG A 574 44.52 -2.22 50.35
CA ARG A 574 45.48 -1.27 49.76
C ARG A 574 46.61 -1.97 48.99
N GLN A 575 47.09 -3.11 49.46
CA GLN A 575 48.11 -3.88 48.73
C GLN A 575 47.61 -4.37 47.36
N VAL A 576 46.31 -4.63 47.21
CA VAL A 576 45.73 -5.09 45.94
C VAL A 576 45.50 -3.93 44.97
N PHE A 577 45.10 -2.74 45.45
CA PHE A 577 44.62 -1.65 44.59
C PHE A 577 45.53 -0.41 44.51
N ASP A 578 46.41 -0.14 45.50
CA ASP A 578 47.24 1.07 45.55
C ASP A 578 48.55 0.91 44.76
N HIS A 579 48.43 0.64 43.46
CA HIS A 579 49.54 0.64 42.51
C HIS A 579 49.49 1.89 41.62
N PRO A 580 50.64 2.44 41.16
CA PRO A 580 50.67 3.64 40.32
C PRO A 580 49.82 3.54 39.04
N GLN A 581 49.66 2.33 38.50
CA GLN A 581 48.88 2.06 37.28
C GLN A 581 47.36 2.00 37.52
N MET A 582 46.93 1.91 38.78
CA MET A 582 45.52 1.81 39.19
C MET A 582 44.99 3.11 39.79
N ARG A 583 45.82 4.14 39.97
CA ARG A 583 45.39 5.43 40.53
C ARG A 583 44.66 6.26 39.48
N THR A 584 43.54 6.86 39.88
CA THR A 584 42.80 7.86 39.07
C THR A 584 43.31 9.28 39.37
N GLU A 585 42.76 10.29 38.68
CA GLU A 585 43.03 11.70 39.00
C GLU A 585 42.48 12.12 40.38
N HIS A 586 41.54 11.34 40.94
CA HIS A 586 40.93 11.61 42.23
C HIS A 586 41.67 10.88 43.37
N LYS A 587 41.94 11.61 44.46
CA LYS A 587 42.61 11.08 45.64
C LYS A 587 41.83 9.90 46.24
N ASP A 588 42.53 8.85 46.63
CA ASP A 588 41.96 7.65 47.27
C ASP A 588 40.89 6.92 46.41
N LEU A 589 40.90 7.15 45.09
CA LEU A 589 40.08 6.44 44.11
C LEU A 589 41.00 5.65 43.15
N PHE A 590 40.75 4.34 43.10
CA PHE A 590 41.53 3.38 42.31
C PHE A 590 40.64 2.68 41.29
N LEU A 591 41.19 2.35 40.12
CA LEU A 591 40.57 1.58 39.06
C LEU A 591 41.41 0.34 38.79
N LEU A 592 40.86 -0.83 39.13
CA LEU A 592 41.43 -2.11 38.74
C LEU A 592 40.90 -2.46 37.34
N LYS A 593 41.86 -2.63 36.42
CA LYS A 593 41.61 -3.10 35.06
C LYS A 593 42.03 -4.57 34.99
N ASP A 594 41.11 -5.45 34.64
CA ASP A 594 41.42 -6.87 34.43
C ASP A 594 42.01 -7.06 33.02
N PRO A 595 43.26 -7.49 32.87
CA PRO A 595 43.89 -7.68 31.56
C PRO A 595 43.25 -8.80 30.73
N THR A 596 42.46 -9.68 31.35
CA THR A 596 41.71 -10.74 30.68
C THR A 596 40.26 -10.33 30.36
N ARG A 597 39.77 -9.22 30.93
CA ARG A 597 38.38 -8.76 30.79
C ARG A 597 38.32 -7.25 30.53
N TYR A 598 38.32 -6.86 29.25
CA TYR A 598 38.45 -5.46 28.81
C TYR A 598 37.36 -4.51 29.35
N ASN A 599 36.13 -5.01 29.54
CA ASN A 599 35.02 -4.23 30.09
C ASN A 599 34.86 -4.34 31.61
N ALA A 600 35.61 -5.21 32.29
CA ALA A 600 35.52 -5.35 33.74
C ALA A 600 36.25 -4.17 34.40
N ARG A 601 35.47 -3.20 34.88
CA ARG A 601 35.96 -2.04 35.63
C ARG A 601 35.58 -2.21 37.09
N THR A 602 36.58 -2.24 37.96
CA THR A 602 36.34 -2.23 39.40
C THR A 602 36.94 -0.97 39.98
N TYR A 603 36.08 -0.07 40.43
CA TYR A 603 36.46 1.11 41.17
C TYR A 603 36.54 0.80 42.66
N LEU A 604 37.56 1.32 43.32
CA LEU A 604 37.67 1.30 44.77
C LEU A 604 37.87 2.72 45.27
N LYS A 605 36.91 3.22 46.05
CA LYS A 605 37.00 4.51 46.73
C LYS A 605 37.18 4.28 48.23
N LEU A 606 38.26 4.82 48.80
CA LEU A 606 38.46 4.85 50.25
C LEU A 606 37.98 6.20 50.80
N ILE A 607 37.07 6.16 51.77
CA ILE A 607 36.46 7.32 52.41
C ILE A 607 36.87 7.33 53.88
N GLN A 608 37.51 8.41 54.32
CA GLN A 608 37.91 8.59 55.71
C GLN A 608 36.78 9.27 56.50
N ILE A 609 36.31 8.62 57.56
CA ILE A 609 35.27 9.12 58.45
C ILE A 609 35.92 9.55 59.78
N PRO A 610 35.84 10.82 60.20
CA PRO A 610 36.40 11.24 61.49
C PRO A 610 35.60 10.64 62.66
N ILE A 611 36.20 9.70 63.39
CA ILE A 611 35.62 9.04 64.58
C ILE A 611 36.01 9.79 65.86
N SER A 612 37.18 10.44 65.89
CA SER A 612 37.60 11.35 66.97
C SER A 612 38.58 12.40 66.42
N ALA A 613 39.06 13.34 67.26
CA ALA A 613 40.03 14.36 66.83
C ALA A 613 41.34 13.78 66.25
N THR A 614 41.66 12.51 66.54
CA THR A 614 42.88 11.83 66.08
C THR A 614 42.65 10.48 65.39
N HIS A 615 41.43 9.94 65.39
CA HIS A 615 41.13 8.63 64.80
C HIS A 615 40.10 8.74 63.68
N TYR A 616 40.40 8.07 62.56
CA TYR A 616 39.54 8.00 61.40
C TYR A 616 39.16 6.54 61.14
N GLY A 617 37.87 6.28 60.99
CA GLY A 617 37.38 5.04 60.39
C GLY A 617 37.51 5.13 58.87
N THR A 618 37.54 3.99 58.20
CA THR A 618 37.54 3.97 56.73
C THR A 618 36.34 3.19 56.22
N ILE A 619 35.61 3.79 55.28
CA ILE A 619 34.62 3.09 54.45
C ILE A 619 35.26 2.85 53.10
N ALA A 620 35.32 1.61 52.65
CA ALA A 620 35.74 1.28 51.30
C ALA A 620 34.51 0.97 50.45
N LEU A 621 34.31 1.74 49.39
CA LEU A 621 33.29 1.50 48.38
C LEU A 621 33.96 0.82 47.19
N GLN A 622 33.63 -0.44 46.98
CA GLN A 622 34.02 -1.16 45.78
C GLN A 622 32.83 -1.17 44.82
N LEU A 623 33.01 -0.64 43.61
CA LEU A 623 32.02 -0.60 42.56
C LEU A 623 32.55 -1.44 41.39
N THR A 624 31.96 -2.62 41.19
CA THR A 624 32.29 -3.50 40.08
C THR A 624 31.26 -3.31 38.98
N LEU A 625 31.66 -2.99 37.75
CA LEU A 625 30.70 -2.82 36.65
C LEU A 625 29.89 -4.11 36.49
N LYS A 626 28.56 -4.01 36.52
CA LYS A 626 27.69 -5.19 36.42
C LYS A 626 27.97 -5.90 35.09
N ARG A 627 28.15 -7.21 35.16
CA ARG A 627 28.36 -8.04 33.97
C ARG A 627 27.02 -8.16 33.24
N LEU A 628 26.93 -7.55 32.06
CA LEU A 628 25.85 -7.81 31.12
C LEU A 628 26.22 -9.12 30.41
N LEU A 629 25.55 -10.23 30.74
CA LEU A 629 25.68 -11.46 29.96
C LEU A 629 24.98 -11.22 28.62
N PRO A 630 25.66 -11.37 27.47
CA PRO A 630 24.95 -11.43 26.19
C PRO A 630 23.97 -12.60 26.29
N ASN A 631 22.68 -12.34 26.02
CA ASN A 631 21.54 -13.27 26.12
C ASN A 631 20.84 -13.36 27.50
N SER A 632 21.25 -12.59 28.52
CA SER A 632 20.38 -12.34 29.68
C SER A 632 19.53 -11.11 29.36
N VAL A 633 18.21 -11.19 29.48
CA VAL A 633 17.26 -10.07 29.26
C VAL A 633 17.21 -9.09 30.44
N VAL A 634 17.90 -9.45 31.51
CA VAL A 634 18.01 -8.71 32.76
C VAL A 634 18.65 -7.31 32.62
N PRO A 635 19.40 -6.94 31.54
CA PRO A 635 19.75 -5.55 31.25
C PRO A 635 18.54 -4.63 31.05
N GLU A 636 17.49 -5.04 30.34
CA GLU A 636 16.39 -4.13 29.99
C GLU A 636 15.48 -3.80 31.18
N LEU A 637 15.27 -4.78 32.09
CA LEU A 637 14.50 -4.59 33.33
C LEU A 637 15.25 -3.79 34.39
N LEU A 638 16.59 -3.79 34.34
CA LEU A 638 17.44 -3.20 35.38
C LEU A 638 18.15 -1.90 34.97
N VAL A 639 18.07 -1.51 33.69
CA VAL A 639 18.68 -0.28 33.17
C VAL A 639 17.58 0.78 32.97
N ASP A 640 17.78 1.94 33.60
CA ASP A 640 16.89 3.11 33.46
C ASP A 640 16.81 3.57 32.00
N GLN A 641 15.61 3.94 31.56
CA GLN A 641 15.21 4.29 30.18
C GLN A 641 16.08 5.39 29.53
N LYS A 642 16.84 6.15 30.32
CA LYS A 642 17.76 7.19 29.85
C LYS A 642 18.88 6.66 28.95
N TYR A 643 19.05 5.34 28.84
CA TYR A 643 20.05 4.69 27.99
C TYR A 643 19.45 3.79 26.90
N ASN A 644 18.23 4.08 26.41
CA ASN A 644 17.63 3.31 25.32
C ASN A 644 18.54 3.35 24.06
N GLN A 645 19.17 2.21 23.76
CA GLN A 645 20.03 2.04 22.60
C GLN A 645 19.18 1.59 21.40
N PRO A 646 19.24 2.26 20.23
CA PRO A 646 18.43 1.89 19.07
C PRO A 646 18.79 0.51 18.49
N PHE A 647 19.97 -0.01 18.82
CA PHE A 647 20.42 -1.37 18.49
C PHE A 647 20.73 -2.09 19.79
N GLY A 648 19.97 -3.15 20.10
CA GLY A 648 20.17 -3.93 21.32
C GLY A 648 21.57 -4.58 21.37
N PRO A 649 22.19 -4.73 22.55
CA PRO A 649 23.54 -5.29 22.70
C PRO A 649 23.68 -6.73 22.16
N GLU A 650 22.57 -7.47 22.06
CA GLU A 650 22.48 -8.82 21.50
C GLU A 650 22.80 -8.89 19.99
N MET A 651 22.71 -7.78 19.24
CA MET A 651 22.95 -7.76 17.78
C MET A 651 24.41 -7.45 17.39
N LEU A 652 25.29 -7.23 18.38
CA LEU A 652 26.62 -6.68 18.16
C LEU A 652 27.67 -7.62 18.74
N SER A 653 28.55 -8.09 17.86
CA SER A 653 29.80 -8.70 18.29
C SER A 653 30.90 -7.67 18.16
N TYR A 654 31.92 -7.71 19.00
CA TYR A 654 33.09 -6.83 18.84
C TYR A 654 34.38 -7.55 19.22
N ALA A 655 35.49 -7.08 18.66
CA ALA A 655 36.81 -7.63 18.92
C ALA A 655 37.88 -6.54 18.95
N ILE A 656 38.88 -6.73 19.79
CA ILE A 656 40.00 -5.82 19.95
C ILE A 656 41.26 -6.48 19.39
N TYR A 657 41.87 -5.80 18.44
CA TYR A 657 43.15 -6.17 17.84
C TYR A 657 44.24 -5.21 18.32
N SER A 658 45.41 -5.79 18.62
CA SER A 658 46.63 -5.01 18.85
C SER A 658 47.63 -5.39 17.74
N GLY A 659 47.84 -4.48 16.79
CA GLY A 659 48.46 -4.81 15.51
C GLY A 659 47.60 -5.82 14.74
N ASN A 660 48.15 -7.01 14.44
CA ASN A 660 47.45 -8.08 13.70
C ASN A 660 47.05 -9.29 14.57
N LYS A 661 47.05 -9.12 15.90
CA LYS A 661 46.69 -10.19 16.85
C LYS A 661 45.39 -9.86 17.58
N LEU A 662 44.47 -10.82 17.56
CA LEU A 662 43.24 -10.77 18.36
C LEU A 662 43.62 -10.85 19.84
N ARG A 663 43.15 -9.89 20.64
CA ARG A 663 43.34 -9.85 22.09
C ARG A 663 42.09 -10.24 22.85
N TYR A 664 40.94 -9.84 22.34
CA TYR A 664 39.65 -10.01 22.97
C TYR A 664 38.56 -10.04 21.91
N SER A 665 37.53 -10.83 22.13
CA SER A 665 36.32 -10.90 21.31
C SER A 665 35.12 -11.20 22.19
N GLU A 666 33.98 -10.60 21.88
CA GLU A 666 32.69 -10.83 22.55
C GLU A 666 31.55 -10.81 21.52
N GLY A 667 30.50 -11.58 21.78
CA GLY A 667 29.36 -11.79 20.88
C GLY A 667 29.42 -13.11 20.10
N GLU A 668 28.42 -13.34 19.24
CA GLU A 668 28.27 -14.58 18.46
C GLU A 668 29.27 -14.72 17.29
N TYR A 669 29.84 -13.61 16.81
CA TYR A 669 30.77 -13.64 15.68
C TYR A 669 32.15 -14.14 16.10
N ASP A 670 32.58 -15.28 15.56
CA ASP A 670 33.93 -15.80 15.78
C ASP A 670 34.99 -15.04 14.96
N TYR A 671 35.63 -14.07 15.60
CA TYR A 671 36.70 -13.26 15.03
C TYR A 671 38.02 -14.00 14.81
N ALA A 672 38.22 -15.16 15.46
CA ALA A 672 39.44 -15.91 15.31
C ALA A 672 39.44 -16.69 13.99
N THR A 673 38.28 -17.23 13.60
CA THR A 673 38.11 -18.06 12.40
C THR A 673 37.54 -17.28 11.21
N ASN A 674 36.55 -16.41 11.43
CA ASN A 674 35.76 -15.85 10.33
C ASN A 674 36.19 -14.44 9.90
N PHE A 675 36.97 -13.70 10.70
CA PHE A 675 37.37 -12.33 10.32
C PHE A 675 38.62 -12.31 9.43
N ASP A 676 38.49 -11.74 8.22
CA ASP A 676 39.64 -11.51 7.35
C ASP A 676 40.49 -10.34 7.89
N ARG A 677 41.69 -10.69 8.35
CA ARG A 677 42.62 -9.72 8.96
C ARG A 677 43.19 -8.72 7.96
N ASP A 678 43.16 -9.01 6.66
CA ASP A 678 43.61 -8.07 5.64
C ASP A 678 42.72 -6.81 5.60
N LEU A 679 41.47 -6.92 6.07
CA LEU A 679 40.55 -5.79 6.21
C LEU A 679 41.09 -4.71 7.17
N LEU A 680 41.89 -5.07 8.18
CA LEU A 680 42.47 -4.11 9.16
C LEU A 680 43.34 -3.05 8.49
N SER A 681 43.91 -3.36 7.32
CA SER A 681 44.75 -2.45 6.55
C SER A 681 43.96 -1.51 5.62
N LYS A 682 42.67 -1.79 5.37
CA LYS A 682 41.85 -1.04 4.42
C LYS A 682 41.28 0.23 5.07
N PRO A 683 41.51 1.43 4.51
CA PRO A 683 40.96 2.68 5.05
C PRO A 683 39.43 2.71 5.10
N GLU A 684 38.78 1.97 4.20
CA GLU A 684 37.32 1.91 4.09
C GLU A 684 36.65 1.28 5.32
N LEU A 685 37.32 0.33 5.99
CA LEU A 685 36.85 -0.31 7.22
C LEU A 685 36.56 0.73 8.33
N TYR A 686 37.36 1.79 8.38
CA TYR A 686 37.28 2.82 9.41
C TYR A 686 36.33 3.98 9.00
N ARG A 687 36.14 4.19 7.69
CA ARG A 687 35.31 5.31 7.19
C ARG A 687 33.85 4.94 6.99
N LEU A 688 33.60 3.82 6.33
CA LEU A 688 32.28 3.35 5.91
C LEU A 688 31.93 2.00 6.57
N GLY A 689 32.95 1.23 6.94
CA GLY A 689 32.79 -0.18 7.27
C GLY A 689 32.77 -1.04 6.01
N LEU A 690 33.05 -2.32 6.19
CA LEU A 690 33.14 -3.28 5.08
C LEU A 690 32.25 -4.49 5.35
N PRO A 691 31.44 -4.91 4.37
CA PRO A 691 30.75 -6.17 4.45
C PRO A 691 31.72 -7.34 4.19
N GLN A 692 31.63 -8.39 5.00
CA GLN A 692 32.26 -9.68 4.75
C GLN A 692 31.19 -10.76 5.01
N ASP A 693 30.95 -11.62 4.03
CA ASP A 693 29.88 -12.62 4.06
C ASP A 693 28.50 -12.01 4.42
N ASP A 694 27.91 -12.45 5.54
CA ASP A 694 26.63 -11.95 6.07
C ASP A 694 26.79 -10.96 7.23
N SER A 695 28.00 -10.44 7.41
CA SER A 695 28.39 -9.53 8.48
C SER A 695 28.91 -8.21 7.95
N HIS A 696 28.77 -7.15 8.76
CA HIS A 696 29.29 -5.82 8.48
C HIS A 696 30.22 -5.35 9.60
N HIS A 697 31.48 -5.16 9.25
CA HIS A 697 32.55 -4.78 10.18
C HIS A 697 32.81 -3.28 10.11
N TYR A 698 32.95 -2.64 11.27
CA TYR A 698 33.35 -1.24 11.38
C TYR A 698 34.53 -1.13 12.34
N GLY A 699 35.62 -0.52 11.90
CA GLY A 699 36.84 -0.38 12.69
C GLY A 699 36.95 1.00 13.33
N VAL A 700 37.40 1.04 14.58
CA VAL A 700 37.78 2.27 15.29
C VAL A 700 39.14 2.08 15.94
N GLN A 701 40.02 3.06 15.79
CA GLN A 701 41.36 3.01 16.37
C GLN A 701 41.42 3.86 17.65
N SER A 702 42.01 3.29 18.70
CA SER A 702 42.31 3.98 19.95
C SER A 702 43.58 4.81 19.84
N THR A 703 43.72 5.83 20.69
CA THR A 703 44.94 6.61 20.88
C THR A 703 46.13 5.76 21.33
N SER A 704 45.89 4.59 21.93
CA SER A 704 46.92 3.62 22.33
C SER A 704 47.39 2.68 21.20
N GLY A 705 46.85 2.82 19.98
CA GLY A 705 47.22 2.00 18.82
C GLY A 705 46.49 0.66 18.69
N GLN A 706 45.40 0.47 19.45
CA GLN A 706 44.52 -0.70 19.34
C GLN A 706 43.40 -0.45 18.35
N THR A 707 42.95 -1.50 17.67
CA THR A 707 41.82 -1.44 16.74
C THR A 707 40.66 -2.24 17.29
N LEU A 708 39.55 -1.57 17.60
CA LEU A 708 38.28 -2.17 17.92
C LEU A 708 37.48 -2.39 16.63
N ILE A 709 37.06 -3.63 16.38
CA ILE A 709 36.16 -3.99 15.30
C ILE A 709 34.79 -4.27 15.90
N ILE A 710 33.76 -3.61 15.38
CA ILE A 710 32.37 -3.86 15.74
C ILE A 710 31.66 -4.48 14.54
N THR A 711 31.14 -5.68 14.74
CA THR A 711 30.44 -6.49 13.74
C THR A 711 28.97 -6.56 14.04
N THR A 712 28.16 -6.41 13.00
CA THR A 712 26.71 -6.61 13.04
C THR A 712 26.27 -7.48 11.87
N GLY A 713 25.07 -8.05 11.96
CA GLY A 713 24.41 -8.63 10.81
C GLY A 713 24.31 -7.62 9.65
N LYS A 714 24.39 -8.13 8.43
CA LYS A 714 24.31 -7.32 7.21
C LYS A 714 22.86 -6.95 6.93
N TYR A 715 22.55 -5.66 6.97
CA TYR A 715 21.30 -5.14 6.42
C TYR A 715 21.41 -5.12 4.90
N GLY A 716 20.78 -6.11 4.26
CA GLY A 716 20.98 -6.44 2.85
C GLY A 716 19.72 -6.24 2.00
N GLY A 717 19.66 -7.00 0.91
CA GLY A 717 18.54 -6.93 -0.03
C GLY A 717 17.23 -7.48 0.53
N ARG A 718 17.29 -8.40 1.49
CA ARG A 718 16.10 -9.01 2.11
C ARG A 718 15.33 -7.97 2.92
N GLU A 719 16.03 -7.19 3.73
CA GLU A 719 15.43 -6.17 4.60
C GLU A 719 14.86 -5.01 3.79
N VAL A 720 15.57 -4.60 2.72
CA VAL A 720 15.07 -3.63 1.74
C VAL A 720 13.81 -4.16 1.06
N LEU A 721 13.77 -5.44 0.68
CA LEU A 721 12.60 -6.06 0.08
C LEU A 721 11.42 -6.13 1.06
N SER A 722 11.66 -6.46 2.33
CA SER A 722 10.64 -6.49 3.39
C SER A 722 10.00 -5.14 3.61
N ASN A 723 10.81 -4.08 3.75
CA ASN A 723 10.31 -2.71 3.88
C ASN A 723 9.59 -2.24 2.60
N PHE A 724 10.11 -2.59 1.41
CA PHE A 724 9.42 -2.35 0.15
C PHE A 724 8.04 -3.02 0.12
N SER A 725 7.95 -4.31 0.47
CA SER A 725 6.72 -5.10 0.45
C SER A 725 5.68 -4.52 1.41
N PHE A 726 6.10 -4.10 2.59
CA PHE A 726 5.22 -3.44 3.55
C PHE A 726 4.68 -2.09 3.05
N LEU A 727 5.57 -1.22 2.55
CA LEU A 727 5.15 0.06 1.99
C LEU A 727 4.28 -0.13 0.74
N PHE A 728 4.62 -1.08 -0.12
CA PHE A 728 3.84 -1.41 -1.31
C PHE A 728 2.42 -1.84 -0.95
N LEU A 729 2.28 -2.78 -0.01
CA LEU A 729 0.97 -3.30 0.41
C LEU A 729 0.14 -2.24 1.13
N SER A 730 0.74 -1.44 2.00
CA SER A 730 0.05 -0.33 2.67
C SER A 730 -0.40 0.74 1.69
N TYR A 731 0.41 1.08 0.68
CA TYR A 731 0.04 2.04 -0.36
C TYR A 731 -1.05 1.50 -1.30
N VAL A 732 -1.01 0.20 -1.65
CA VAL A 732 -2.09 -0.45 -2.42
C VAL A 732 -3.39 -0.45 -1.63
N ALA A 733 -3.35 -0.81 -0.34
CA ALA A 733 -4.52 -0.76 0.54
C ALA A 733 -5.07 0.67 0.67
N GLY A 734 -4.19 1.65 0.85
CA GLY A 734 -4.54 3.08 0.87
C GLY A 734 -5.19 3.56 -0.43
N LEU A 735 -4.68 3.10 -1.58
CA LEU A 735 -5.26 3.39 -2.89
C LEU A 735 -6.67 2.79 -3.03
N ILE A 736 -6.86 1.53 -2.64
CA ILE A 736 -8.17 0.86 -2.66
C ILE A 736 -9.15 1.59 -1.73
N LEU A 737 -8.73 1.91 -0.50
CA LEU A 737 -9.56 2.60 0.48
C LEU A 737 -9.96 3.99 -0.01
N SER A 738 -9.03 4.75 -0.58
CA SER A 738 -9.32 6.06 -1.17
C SER A 738 -10.29 5.96 -2.36
N GLY A 739 -10.18 4.92 -3.18
CA GLY A 739 -11.10 4.61 -4.27
C GLY A 739 -12.50 4.27 -3.78
N LEU A 740 -12.61 3.43 -2.74
CA LEU A 740 -13.88 3.09 -2.09
C LEU A 740 -14.54 4.31 -1.44
N LEU A 741 -13.76 5.13 -0.75
CA LEU A 741 -14.24 6.38 -0.15
C LEU A 741 -14.75 7.35 -1.22
N TYR A 742 -14.02 7.50 -2.33
CA TYR A 742 -14.44 8.31 -3.47
C TYR A 742 -15.77 7.81 -4.07
N LEU A 743 -15.92 6.49 -4.19
CA LEU A 743 -17.15 5.85 -4.67
C LEU A 743 -18.33 6.05 -3.70
N LEU A 744 -18.10 5.96 -2.39
CA LEU A 744 -19.10 6.16 -1.35
C LEU A 744 -19.60 7.62 -1.32
N LEU A 745 -18.67 8.59 -1.39
CA LEU A 745 -18.98 10.01 -1.47
C LEU A 745 -19.74 10.38 -2.76
N GLN A 746 -19.54 9.62 -3.84
CA GLN A 746 -20.20 9.81 -5.14
C GLN A 746 -21.19 8.70 -5.47
N ARG A 747 -22.02 8.28 -4.49
CA ARG A 747 -23.01 7.19 -4.65
C ARG A 747 -23.88 7.29 -5.91
N HIS A 748 -24.18 8.50 -6.37
CA HIS A 748 -24.95 8.72 -7.61
C HIS A 748 -24.20 8.25 -8.87
N ARG A 749 -22.87 8.43 -8.92
CA ARG A 749 -22.04 7.97 -10.04
C ARG A 749 -21.78 6.47 -10.04
N LEU A 750 -22.03 5.78 -8.93
CA LEU A 750 -21.91 4.32 -8.86
C LEU A 750 -22.88 3.64 -9.85
N ARG A 751 -24.07 4.22 -10.04
CA ARG A 751 -25.08 3.74 -10.98
C ARG A 751 -24.68 3.96 -12.44
N ASP A 752 -23.86 4.97 -12.70
CA ASP A 752 -23.33 5.32 -14.02
C ASP A 752 -21.98 4.65 -14.33
N PHE A 753 -21.35 4.01 -13.33
CA PHE A 753 -20.07 3.33 -13.49
C PHE A 753 -20.24 2.05 -14.31
N ARG A 754 -20.00 2.15 -15.62
CA ARG A 754 -19.95 1.01 -16.54
C ARG A 754 -18.50 0.72 -16.91
N PRO A 755 -17.76 -0.08 -16.12
CA PRO A 755 -16.39 -0.42 -16.46
C PRO A 755 -16.37 -1.12 -17.81
N ASN A 756 -15.40 -0.75 -18.64
CA ASN A 756 -15.15 -1.39 -19.93
C ASN A 756 -14.79 -2.87 -19.70
N PHE A 757 -15.06 -3.71 -20.71
CA PHE A 757 -14.91 -5.16 -20.60
C PHE A 757 -13.50 -5.58 -20.11
N SER A 758 -12.46 -4.89 -20.59
CA SER A 758 -11.07 -5.08 -20.13
C SER A 758 -10.89 -4.81 -18.63
N ALA A 759 -11.41 -3.69 -18.10
CA ALA A 759 -11.28 -3.40 -16.66
C ALA A 759 -12.06 -4.39 -15.80
N LYS A 760 -13.23 -4.88 -16.25
CA LYS A 760 -13.97 -5.93 -15.54
C LYS A 760 -13.12 -7.19 -15.39
N ILE A 761 -12.58 -7.70 -16.50
CA ILE A 761 -11.74 -8.91 -16.49
C ILE A 761 -10.58 -8.77 -15.52
N GLN A 762 -9.90 -7.62 -15.51
CA GLN A 762 -8.74 -7.41 -14.66
C GLN A 762 -9.09 -7.27 -13.19
N ILE A 763 -10.20 -6.60 -12.86
CA ILE A 763 -10.70 -6.56 -11.49
C ILE A 763 -11.00 -8.00 -11.05
N PHE A 764 -11.70 -8.78 -11.85
CA PHE A 764 -12.00 -10.18 -11.52
C PHE A 764 -10.75 -11.04 -11.38
N LEU A 765 -9.75 -10.93 -12.27
CA LEU A 765 -8.52 -11.69 -12.18
C LEU A 765 -7.69 -11.29 -10.95
N ASN A 766 -7.49 -9.98 -10.73
CA ASN A 766 -6.68 -9.48 -9.62
C ASN A 766 -7.32 -9.82 -8.27
N PHE A 767 -8.64 -9.64 -8.10
CA PHE A 767 -9.33 -10.05 -6.87
C PHE A 767 -9.40 -11.58 -6.73
N GLY A 768 -9.59 -12.30 -7.84
CA GLY A 768 -9.63 -13.76 -7.87
C GLY A 768 -8.31 -14.42 -7.46
N ILE A 769 -7.18 -13.73 -7.64
CA ILE A 769 -5.84 -14.18 -7.23
C ILE A 769 -5.49 -13.67 -5.83
N LEU A 770 -5.81 -12.41 -5.52
CA LEU A 770 -5.46 -11.78 -4.26
C LEU A 770 -6.15 -12.44 -3.06
N LEU A 771 -7.44 -12.78 -3.18
CA LEU A 771 -8.21 -13.34 -2.06
C LEU A 771 -7.70 -14.73 -1.62
N PRO A 772 -7.47 -15.70 -2.53
CA PRO A 772 -6.84 -16.97 -2.15
C PRO A 772 -5.44 -16.80 -1.57
N MET A 773 -4.60 -15.93 -2.13
CA MET A 773 -3.25 -15.70 -1.60
C MET A 773 -3.28 -15.11 -0.19
N LEU A 774 -4.20 -14.20 0.10
CA LEU A 774 -4.39 -13.65 1.44
C LEU A 774 -4.79 -14.77 2.42
N LEU A 775 -5.73 -15.63 2.03
CA LEU A 775 -6.20 -16.74 2.85
C LEU A 775 -5.09 -17.76 3.14
N VAL A 776 -4.30 -18.14 2.12
CA VAL A 776 -3.14 -19.02 2.28
C VAL A 776 -2.11 -18.38 3.21
N SER A 777 -1.84 -17.08 3.04
CA SER A 777 -0.89 -16.35 3.89
C SER A 777 -1.30 -16.34 5.36
N ILE A 778 -2.57 -16.03 5.66
CA ILE A 778 -3.10 -16.04 7.04
C ILE A 778 -3.08 -17.46 7.63
N THR A 779 -3.43 -18.47 6.84
CA THR A 779 -3.44 -19.87 7.30
C THR A 779 -2.03 -20.37 7.60
N THR A 780 -1.06 -20.10 6.71
CA THR A 780 0.34 -20.46 6.90
C THR A 780 0.94 -19.73 8.09
N ALA A 781 0.66 -18.43 8.25
CA ALA A 781 1.10 -17.67 9.42
C ALA A 781 0.59 -18.32 10.71
N GLY A 782 -0.72 -18.60 10.80
CA GLY A 782 -1.30 -19.24 11.98
C GLY A 782 -0.71 -20.63 12.28
N LEU A 783 -0.49 -21.45 11.25
CA LEU A 783 0.10 -22.78 11.40
C LEU A 783 1.55 -22.73 11.87
N VAL A 784 2.37 -21.87 11.25
CA VAL A 784 3.80 -21.74 11.59
C VAL A 784 3.97 -21.12 12.97
N THR A 785 3.18 -20.11 13.34
CA THR A 785 3.18 -19.53 14.69
C THR A 785 2.81 -20.59 15.74
N ALA A 786 1.78 -21.39 15.49
CA ALA A 786 1.38 -22.46 16.41
C ALA A 786 2.45 -23.55 16.54
N SER A 787 3.07 -23.96 15.43
CA SER A 787 4.18 -24.92 15.43
C SER A 787 5.37 -24.37 16.20
N TYR A 788 5.75 -23.12 15.94
CA TYR A 788 6.91 -22.50 16.56
C TYR A 788 6.72 -22.31 18.07
N LYS A 789 5.53 -21.87 18.51
CA LYS A 789 5.22 -21.80 19.95
C LYS A 789 5.39 -23.18 20.61
N LYS A 790 4.96 -24.26 19.95
CA LYS A 790 5.13 -25.63 20.46
C LYS A 790 6.60 -26.07 20.51
N ASP A 791 7.37 -25.78 19.47
CA ASP A 791 8.80 -26.13 19.39
C ASP A 791 9.62 -25.34 20.43
N LEU A 792 9.28 -24.06 20.64
CA LEU A 792 9.87 -23.22 21.67
C LEU A 792 9.64 -23.81 23.07
N MET A 793 8.41 -24.20 23.40
CA MET A 793 8.12 -24.82 24.69
C MET A 793 8.86 -26.14 24.90
N THR A 794 8.97 -26.96 23.85
CA THR A 794 9.73 -28.23 23.93
C THR A 794 11.22 -27.97 24.21
N ARG A 795 11.81 -26.93 23.61
CA ARG A 795 13.22 -26.54 23.87
C ARG A 795 13.43 -26.06 25.30
N TYR A 796 12.51 -25.27 25.85
CA TYR A 796 12.55 -24.85 27.25
C TYR A 796 12.45 -26.02 28.23
N GLU A 797 11.59 -27.00 27.93
CA GLU A 797 11.52 -28.24 28.71
C GLU A 797 12.84 -29.02 28.70
N GLN A 798 13.43 -29.26 27.52
CA GLN A 798 14.71 -29.97 27.39
C GLN A 798 15.86 -29.25 28.11
N ARG A 799 15.93 -27.92 28.01
CA ARG A 799 16.94 -27.10 28.69
C ARG A 799 16.76 -27.16 30.21
N GLY A 800 15.52 -27.09 30.68
CA GLY A 800 15.20 -27.25 32.10
C GLY A 800 15.58 -28.63 32.64
N GLU A 801 15.28 -29.71 31.91
CA GLU A 801 15.65 -31.08 32.29
C GLU A 801 17.17 -31.25 32.40
N ALA A 802 17.95 -30.71 31.45
CA ALA A 802 19.41 -30.73 31.51
C ALA A 802 19.96 -29.98 32.75
N ILE A 803 19.40 -28.81 33.07
CA ILE A 803 19.78 -28.04 34.26
C ILE A 803 19.43 -28.80 35.54
N GLN A 804 18.23 -29.41 35.60
CA GLN A 804 17.80 -30.23 36.73
C GLN A 804 18.70 -31.43 36.94
N GLU A 805 19.08 -32.15 35.87
CA GLU A 805 19.99 -33.30 35.95
C GLU A 805 21.35 -32.88 36.53
N HIS A 806 21.97 -31.83 35.99
CA HIS A 806 23.25 -31.28 36.49
C HIS A 806 23.18 -30.81 37.94
N LEU A 807 22.11 -30.09 38.32
CA LEU A 807 21.93 -29.62 39.69
C LEU A 807 21.70 -30.79 40.65
N SER A 808 20.85 -31.74 40.29
CA SER A 808 20.54 -32.90 41.14
C SER A 808 21.77 -33.77 41.44
N GLN A 809 22.72 -33.87 40.50
CA GLN A 809 23.97 -34.60 40.69
C GLN A 809 24.96 -33.88 41.63
N GLN A 810 24.90 -32.55 41.74
CA GLN A 810 25.84 -31.77 42.57
C GLN A 810 25.27 -31.35 43.94
N LEU A 811 23.95 -31.43 44.11
CA LEU A 811 23.26 -30.96 45.30
C LEU A 811 23.09 -32.07 46.36
N SER A 812 24.02 -32.12 47.31
CA SER A 812 23.82 -32.85 48.57
C SER A 812 23.10 -31.98 49.61
N ARG A 813 22.34 -32.57 50.54
CA ARG A 813 21.68 -31.88 51.67
C ARG A 813 22.61 -30.94 52.48
N ARG A 814 23.92 -31.25 52.54
CA ARG A 814 24.95 -30.41 53.18
C ARG A 814 25.29 -29.14 52.39
N LEU A 815 25.21 -29.20 51.06
CA LEU A 815 25.50 -28.07 50.18
C LEU A 815 24.36 -27.04 50.21
N LEU A 816 23.11 -27.51 50.34
CA LEU A 816 21.93 -26.65 50.59
C LEU A 816 22.06 -25.82 51.87
N GLN A 817 22.79 -26.30 52.88
CA GLN A 817 23.05 -25.54 54.12
C GLN A 817 24.17 -24.50 53.97
N ARG A 818 24.99 -24.57 52.92
CA ARG A 818 26.12 -23.64 52.67
C ARG A 818 25.78 -22.67 51.54
N GLN A 819 24.98 -21.65 51.85
CA GLN A 819 24.43 -20.69 50.88
C GLN A 819 25.49 -20.04 49.97
N ARG A 820 26.67 -19.64 50.49
CA ARG A 820 27.74 -19.04 49.67
C ARG A 820 28.31 -19.99 48.61
N GLN A 821 28.42 -21.28 48.92
CA GLN A 821 28.97 -22.27 48.00
C GLN A 821 27.93 -22.63 46.94
N LEU A 822 26.66 -22.80 47.34
CA LEU A 822 25.55 -23.00 46.42
C LEU A 822 25.37 -21.83 45.45
N GLN A 823 25.46 -20.58 45.93
CA GLN A 823 25.40 -19.39 45.09
C GLN A 823 26.42 -19.41 43.96
N ARG A 824 27.68 -19.79 44.25
CA ARG A 824 28.73 -19.89 43.22
C ARG A 824 28.40 -20.97 42.19
N SER A 825 28.01 -22.17 42.63
CA SER A 825 27.66 -23.26 41.73
C SER A 825 26.46 -22.94 40.84
N VAL A 826 25.40 -22.33 41.40
CA VAL A 826 24.24 -21.88 40.59
C VAL A 826 24.65 -20.84 39.57
N THR A 827 25.49 -19.87 39.95
CA THR A 827 25.97 -18.82 39.04
C THR A 827 26.83 -19.42 37.91
N GLU A 828 27.66 -20.42 38.21
CA GLU A 828 28.47 -21.12 37.20
C GLU A 828 27.62 -21.97 36.25
N ILE A 829 26.66 -22.74 36.79
CA ILE A 829 25.74 -23.55 35.98
C ILE A 829 24.86 -22.65 35.11
N ALA A 830 24.33 -21.56 35.66
CA ALA A 830 23.56 -20.57 34.91
C ALA A 830 24.38 -19.98 33.75
N ALA A 831 25.65 -19.67 33.98
CA ALA A 831 26.54 -19.16 32.94
C ALA A 831 26.86 -20.19 31.84
N ILE A 832 26.98 -21.48 32.18
CA ILE A 832 27.22 -22.56 31.21
C ILE A 832 25.94 -22.91 30.45
N ALA A 833 24.80 -22.96 31.15
CA ALA A 833 23.51 -23.28 30.57
C ALA A 833 22.84 -22.08 29.88
N GLU A 834 23.45 -20.89 29.95
CA GLU A 834 22.96 -19.59 29.47
C GLU A 834 21.52 -19.26 29.94
N ALA A 835 21.14 -19.73 31.12
CA ALA A 835 19.80 -19.60 31.66
C ALA A 835 19.84 -19.08 33.08
N ASP A 836 18.87 -18.24 33.44
CA ASP A 836 18.72 -17.79 34.82
C ASP A 836 18.10 -18.89 35.67
N ILE A 837 18.64 -19.09 36.89
CA ILE A 837 18.25 -20.20 37.75
C ILE A 837 17.93 -19.67 39.14
N ASN A 838 16.74 -20.00 39.61
CA ASN A 838 16.23 -19.73 40.95
C ASN A 838 16.04 -21.04 41.69
N ILE A 839 16.68 -21.20 42.86
CA ILE A 839 16.48 -22.37 43.72
C ILE A 839 15.65 -21.94 44.92
N TYR A 840 14.54 -22.63 45.13
CA TYR A 840 13.65 -22.45 46.26
C TYR A 840 13.74 -23.65 47.20
N ASP A 841 13.52 -23.43 48.50
CA ASP A 841 13.42 -24.48 49.49
C ASP A 841 12.10 -25.26 49.37
N ARG A 842 11.94 -26.30 50.18
CA ARG A 842 10.70 -27.11 50.23
C ARG A 842 9.45 -26.30 50.60
N ASN A 843 9.59 -25.16 51.26
CA ASN A 843 8.49 -24.28 51.65
C ASN A 843 8.19 -23.21 50.59
N GLY A 844 8.92 -23.19 49.46
CA GLY A 844 8.73 -22.24 48.37
C GLY A 844 9.44 -20.90 48.56
N MET A 845 10.38 -20.79 49.51
CA MET A 845 11.20 -19.60 49.73
C MET A 845 12.51 -19.65 48.94
N LEU A 846 12.90 -18.53 48.31
CA LEU A 846 14.13 -18.44 47.55
C LEU A 846 15.38 -18.67 48.44
N LEU A 847 16.20 -19.65 48.07
CA LEU A 847 17.50 -19.93 48.69
C LEU A 847 18.64 -19.17 48.01
N VAL A 848 18.72 -19.30 46.69
CA VAL A 848 19.81 -18.83 45.83
C VAL A 848 19.25 -18.51 44.44
N THR A 849 19.79 -17.50 43.78
CA THR A 849 19.44 -17.12 42.41
C THR A 849 20.68 -16.70 41.64
N SER A 850 20.76 -16.99 40.34
CA SER A 850 21.78 -16.42 39.46
C SER A 850 21.63 -14.90 39.29
N GLN A 851 20.45 -14.32 39.58
CA GLN A 851 20.11 -12.91 39.40
C GLN A 851 19.56 -12.27 40.69
N PRO A 852 20.39 -12.00 41.70
CA PRO A 852 19.94 -11.44 42.98
C PRO A 852 19.18 -10.11 42.83
N LEU A 853 19.58 -9.27 41.86
CA LEU A 853 19.05 -7.92 41.73
C LEU A 853 17.55 -7.90 41.42
N ILE A 854 17.03 -8.89 40.70
CA ILE A 854 15.59 -9.01 40.38
C ILE A 854 14.76 -9.06 41.67
N PHE A 855 15.20 -9.82 42.66
CA PHE A 855 14.50 -10.00 43.93
C PHE A 855 14.82 -8.89 44.92
N GLU A 856 16.05 -8.37 44.91
CA GLU A 856 16.46 -7.27 45.80
C GLU A 856 15.82 -5.94 45.43
N THR A 857 15.53 -5.71 44.15
CA THR A 857 14.84 -4.52 43.66
C THR A 857 13.32 -4.58 43.82
N GLY A 858 12.77 -5.72 44.25
CA GLY A 858 11.33 -5.91 44.41
C GLY A 858 10.59 -6.19 43.10
N LEU A 859 11.30 -6.55 42.02
CA LEU A 859 10.67 -6.88 40.73
C LEU A 859 9.85 -8.17 40.80
N LEU A 860 10.43 -9.19 41.44
CA LEU A 860 9.78 -10.46 41.77
C LEU A 860 9.89 -10.70 43.28
N SER A 861 8.89 -11.37 43.86
CA SER A 861 8.95 -11.78 45.26
C SER A 861 9.89 -12.97 45.44
N LYS A 862 10.36 -13.18 46.67
CA LYS A 862 11.18 -14.35 47.03
C LYS A 862 10.37 -15.65 47.17
N LEU A 863 9.08 -15.62 46.85
CA LEU A 863 8.19 -16.78 46.89
C LEU A 863 8.10 -17.39 45.49
N VAL A 864 8.14 -18.72 45.41
CA VAL A 864 7.87 -19.46 44.18
C VAL A 864 6.44 -19.19 43.70
N ASN A 865 6.20 -19.24 42.39
CA ASN A 865 4.86 -19.13 41.84
C ASN A 865 3.91 -20.16 42.50
N PRO A 866 2.78 -19.73 43.08
CA PRO A 866 1.92 -20.62 43.84
C PRO A 866 1.24 -21.69 42.98
N GLU A 867 1.03 -21.44 41.68
CA GLU A 867 0.52 -22.47 40.76
C GLU A 867 1.55 -23.58 40.54
N ALA A 868 2.83 -23.21 40.41
CA ALA A 868 3.93 -24.17 40.34
C ALA A 868 4.07 -24.96 41.64
N PHE A 869 3.97 -24.27 42.79
CA PHE A 869 3.99 -24.92 44.11
C PHE A 869 2.87 -25.96 44.23
N ALA A 870 1.63 -25.59 43.85
CA ALA A 870 0.49 -26.50 43.89
C ALA A 870 0.67 -27.72 42.97
N ALA A 871 1.12 -27.49 41.73
CA ALA A 871 1.28 -28.56 40.76
C ALA A 871 2.41 -29.54 41.14
N ILE A 872 3.55 -29.06 41.62
CA ILE A 872 4.68 -29.92 41.99
C ILE A 872 4.46 -30.57 43.36
N SER A 873 4.06 -29.80 44.38
CA SER A 873 3.91 -30.33 45.76
C SER A 873 2.67 -31.20 45.93
N GLU A 874 1.52 -30.78 45.38
CA GLU A 874 0.24 -31.49 45.59
C GLU A 874 -0.03 -32.53 44.52
N ARG A 875 0.23 -32.20 43.25
CA ARG A 875 -0.07 -33.09 42.10
C ARG A 875 1.13 -33.92 41.66
N GLN A 876 2.30 -33.74 42.27
CA GLN A 876 3.53 -34.46 41.93
C GLN A 876 3.92 -34.30 40.45
N ALA A 877 3.64 -33.12 39.87
CA ALA A 877 4.04 -32.81 38.52
C ALA A 877 5.57 -32.86 38.40
N LEU A 878 6.07 -33.51 37.34
CA LEU A 878 7.50 -33.58 37.05
C LEU A 878 8.05 -32.24 36.54
N ARG A 879 7.17 -31.41 35.97
CA ARG A 879 7.48 -30.08 35.46
C ARG A 879 6.21 -29.26 35.30
N VAL A 880 6.35 -27.94 35.35
CA VAL A 880 5.26 -26.99 35.13
C VAL A 880 5.83 -25.82 34.34
N LEU A 881 5.20 -25.50 33.22
CA LEU A 881 5.50 -24.30 32.45
C LEU A 881 4.38 -23.29 32.71
N LEU A 882 4.75 -22.08 33.12
CA LEU A 882 3.83 -20.98 33.39
C LEU A 882 4.23 -19.74 32.60
N GLU A 883 3.24 -18.95 32.22
CA GLU A 883 3.43 -17.60 31.71
C GLU A 883 3.34 -16.64 32.91
N GLU A 884 4.38 -15.87 33.15
CA GLU A 884 4.53 -14.94 34.26
C GLU A 884 4.69 -13.50 33.75
N GLN A 885 4.44 -12.54 34.63
CA GLN A 885 4.52 -11.12 34.28
C GLN A 885 5.30 -10.33 35.33
N ALA A 886 6.17 -9.44 34.86
CA ALA A 886 6.88 -8.44 35.66
C ALA A 886 6.60 -7.06 35.07
N GLY A 887 5.65 -6.33 35.67
CA GLY A 887 5.08 -5.12 35.06
C GLY A 887 4.35 -5.48 33.76
N ASN A 888 4.76 -4.87 32.64
CA ASN A 888 4.22 -5.18 31.32
C ASN A 888 5.01 -6.27 30.57
N LEU A 889 6.15 -6.74 31.09
CA LEU A 889 6.93 -7.80 30.46
C LEU A 889 6.29 -9.15 30.75
N SER A 890 5.99 -9.94 29.72
CA SER A 890 5.51 -11.30 29.86
C SER A 890 6.63 -12.29 29.52
N PHE A 891 6.80 -13.34 30.32
CA PHE A 891 7.84 -14.33 30.09
C PHE A 891 7.38 -15.73 30.52
N ASN A 892 7.97 -16.75 29.93
CA ASN A 892 7.71 -18.13 30.35
C ASN A 892 8.69 -18.54 31.44
N SER A 893 8.21 -19.24 32.46
CA SER A 893 9.02 -19.83 33.53
C SER A 893 8.75 -21.32 33.59
N ILE A 894 9.81 -22.13 33.60
CA ILE A 894 9.71 -23.56 33.90
C ILE A 894 10.08 -23.83 35.35
N TYR A 895 9.22 -24.58 36.03
CA TYR A 895 9.43 -25.05 37.40
C TYR A 895 9.61 -26.55 37.44
N LEU A 896 10.66 -26.99 38.12
CA LEU A 896 11.08 -28.39 38.23
C LEU A 896 11.30 -28.76 39.71
N PRO A 897 10.98 -29.99 40.11
CA PRO A 897 11.25 -30.46 41.47
C PRO A 897 12.75 -30.69 41.68
N LEU A 898 13.32 -30.09 42.72
CA LEU A 898 14.66 -30.44 43.18
C LEU A 898 14.55 -31.65 44.13
N ARG A 899 15.23 -32.74 43.80
CA ARG A 899 15.24 -33.98 44.59
C ARG A 899 16.62 -34.20 45.21
N ASP A 900 16.64 -34.81 46.38
CA ASP A 900 17.88 -35.18 47.07
C ASP A 900 18.46 -36.47 46.46
N GLU A 901 19.77 -36.50 46.24
CA GLU A 901 20.48 -37.69 45.76
C GLU A 901 20.28 -38.89 46.72
N ALA A 902 20.24 -38.64 48.04
CA ALA A 902 20.07 -39.69 49.03
C ALA A 902 18.62 -40.19 49.16
N TYR A 903 17.64 -39.34 48.80
CA TYR A 903 16.20 -39.64 48.88
C TYR A 903 15.48 -39.14 47.62
N PRO A 904 15.56 -39.87 46.49
CA PRO A 904 15.04 -39.41 45.19
C PRO A 904 13.52 -39.21 45.14
N THR A 905 12.80 -39.71 46.14
CA THR A 905 11.34 -39.60 46.28
C THR A 905 10.92 -38.40 47.14
N GLU A 906 11.83 -37.79 47.89
CA GLU A 906 11.54 -36.60 48.71
C GLU A 906 11.85 -35.31 47.93
N LEU A 907 10.90 -34.37 47.96
CA LEU A 907 11.09 -33.02 47.44
C LEU A 907 12.03 -32.23 48.36
N ALA A 908 13.21 -31.87 47.86
CA ALA A 908 14.17 -31.02 48.55
C ALA A 908 13.88 -29.52 48.34
N GLY A 909 13.31 -29.16 47.19
CA GLY A 909 12.99 -27.78 46.83
C GLY A 909 12.46 -27.66 45.40
N PHE A 910 12.52 -26.46 44.83
CA PHE A 910 12.10 -26.18 43.47
C PHE A 910 13.22 -25.48 42.71
N ILE A 911 13.31 -25.77 41.42
CA ILE A 911 14.13 -25.02 40.48
C ILE A 911 13.15 -24.23 39.63
N GLY A 912 13.28 -22.91 39.61
CA GLY A 912 12.57 -22.02 38.69
C GLY A 912 13.56 -21.45 37.68
N ILE A 913 13.25 -21.57 36.40
CA ILE A 913 14.10 -21.08 35.31
C ILE A 913 13.23 -20.14 34.47
N PRO A 914 13.37 -18.81 34.67
CA PRO A 914 12.67 -17.83 33.85
C PRO A 914 13.36 -17.65 32.49
N PHE A 915 12.57 -17.64 31.43
CA PHE A 915 12.97 -17.34 30.05
C PHE A 915 12.48 -15.94 29.68
N PHE A 916 13.13 -14.93 30.22
CA PHE A 916 12.79 -13.51 30.01
C PHE A 916 12.88 -13.10 28.52
N ASP A 917 13.59 -13.83 27.69
CA ASP A 917 13.74 -13.66 26.23
C ASP A 917 12.60 -14.26 25.42
N SER A 918 11.70 -15.02 26.05
CA SER A 918 10.73 -15.84 25.32
C SER A 918 9.73 -15.05 24.46
N GLU A 919 9.28 -13.87 24.92
CA GLU A 919 8.41 -12.99 24.13
C GLU A 919 9.18 -12.38 22.94
N LYS A 920 10.41 -11.92 23.18
CA LYS A 920 11.28 -11.31 22.16
C LYS A 920 11.76 -12.33 21.10
N GLU A 921 12.12 -13.56 21.49
CA GLU A 921 12.49 -14.63 20.55
C GLU A 921 11.29 -14.97 19.66
N LEU A 922 10.09 -15.05 20.24
CA LEU A 922 8.86 -15.26 19.51
C LEU A 922 8.58 -14.12 18.53
N ASP A 923 8.68 -12.87 18.98
CA ASP A 923 8.44 -11.69 18.15
C ASP A 923 9.42 -11.60 16.97
N LEU A 924 10.71 -11.81 17.19
CA LEU A 924 11.71 -11.81 16.12
C LEU A 924 11.42 -12.89 15.06
N LYS A 925 10.94 -14.07 15.47
CA LYS A 925 10.53 -15.11 14.52
C LYS A 925 9.21 -14.81 13.82
N LEU A 926 8.26 -14.18 14.51
CA LEU A 926 7.03 -13.69 13.88
C LEU A 926 7.34 -12.60 12.86
N ILE A 927 8.30 -11.71 13.16
CA ILE A 927 8.82 -10.71 12.23
C ILE A 927 9.39 -11.38 10.98
N ASP A 928 10.27 -12.37 11.13
CA ASP A 928 10.86 -13.10 10.00
C ASP A 928 9.80 -13.81 9.14
N LEU A 929 8.81 -14.45 9.78
CA LEU A 929 7.69 -15.12 9.12
C LEU A 929 6.80 -14.14 8.35
N ILE A 930 6.32 -13.09 9.01
CA ILE A 930 5.40 -12.11 8.43
C ILE A 930 6.08 -11.36 7.29
N THR A 931 7.32 -10.90 7.48
CA THR A 931 8.06 -10.22 6.40
C THR A 931 8.32 -11.13 5.21
N THR A 932 8.60 -12.43 5.43
CA THR A 932 8.73 -13.42 4.35
C THR A 932 7.42 -13.62 3.59
N ILE A 933 6.30 -13.75 4.31
CA ILE A 933 4.96 -13.85 3.71
C ILE A 933 4.64 -12.59 2.88
N MET A 934 4.92 -11.40 3.42
CA MET A 934 4.71 -10.13 2.74
C MET A 934 5.56 -9.99 1.48
N ASN A 935 6.81 -10.48 1.51
CA ASN A 935 7.71 -10.51 0.36
C ASN A 935 7.17 -11.40 -0.76
N ILE A 936 6.81 -12.65 -0.43
CA ILE A 936 6.20 -13.57 -1.39
C ILE A 936 4.92 -12.97 -1.97
N PHE A 937 4.04 -12.43 -1.11
CA PHE A 937 2.79 -11.83 -1.53
C PHE A 937 3.01 -10.63 -2.47
N SER A 938 3.94 -9.74 -2.18
CA SER A 938 4.22 -8.55 -2.98
C SER A 938 4.81 -8.92 -4.36
N VAL A 939 5.77 -9.84 -4.39
CA VAL A 939 6.35 -10.34 -5.65
C VAL A 939 5.29 -11.03 -6.50
N MET A 940 4.50 -11.93 -5.91
CA MET A 940 3.41 -12.60 -6.61
C MET A 940 2.34 -11.62 -7.08
N PHE A 941 1.97 -10.63 -6.28
CA PHE A 941 1.00 -9.61 -6.67
C PHE A 941 1.47 -8.81 -7.88
N ILE A 942 2.74 -8.38 -7.91
CA ILE A 942 3.31 -7.67 -9.07
C ILE A 942 3.37 -8.58 -10.29
N LEU A 943 3.79 -9.84 -10.14
CA LEU A 943 3.81 -10.84 -11.21
C LEU A 943 2.41 -11.03 -11.81
N PHE A 944 1.40 -11.21 -10.96
CA PHE A 944 0.02 -11.40 -11.39
C PHE A 944 -0.60 -10.13 -11.98
N LEU A 945 -0.19 -8.93 -11.54
CA LEU A 945 -0.61 -7.68 -12.17
C LEU A 945 -0.11 -7.60 -13.62
N VAL A 946 1.13 -8.04 -13.88
CA VAL A 946 1.70 -8.12 -15.23
C VAL A 946 1.05 -9.26 -16.04
N LEU A 947 0.86 -10.45 -15.47
CA LEU A 947 0.21 -11.58 -16.14
C LEU A 947 -1.23 -11.23 -16.54
N THR A 948 -1.98 -10.59 -15.62
CA THR A 948 -3.37 -10.15 -15.84
C THR A 948 -3.47 -9.11 -16.95
N PHE A 949 -2.45 -8.26 -17.11
CA PHE A 949 -2.37 -7.34 -18.25
C PHE A 949 -2.36 -8.09 -19.57
N PHE A 950 -1.43 -9.04 -19.71
CA PHE A 950 -1.28 -9.82 -20.94
C PHE A 950 -2.52 -10.67 -21.21
N ALA A 951 -3.06 -11.35 -20.19
CA ALA A 951 -4.28 -12.14 -20.30
C ALA A 951 -5.49 -11.28 -20.73
N SER A 952 -5.68 -10.11 -20.12
CA SER A 952 -6.76 -9.20 -20.51
C SER A 952 -6.61 -8.70 -21.95
N ARG A 953 -5.38 -8.42 -22.40
CA ARG A 953 -5.12 -7.99 -23.78
C ARG A 953 -5.37 -9.12 -24.77
N ALA A 954 -4.92 -10.34 -24.47
CA ALA A 954 -5.14 -11.52 -25.29
C ALA A 954 -6.64 -11.77 -25.52
N LEU A 955 -7.48 -11.56 -24.50
CA LEU A 955 -8.92 -11.74 -24.61
C LEU A 955 -9.61 -10.56 -25.32
N THR A 956 -9.25 -9.32 -24.98
CA THR A 956 -10.04 -8.14 -25.39
C THR A 956 -9.75 -7.65 -26.80
N VAL A 957 -8.54 -7.87 -27.32
CA VAL A 957 -8.15 -7.41 -28.67
C VAL A 957 -8.92 -8.15 -29.77
N PRO A 958 -8.95 -9.50 -29.82
CA PRO A 958 -9.71 -10.23 -30.84
C PRO A 958 -11.21 -9.94 -30.81
N LEU A 959 -11.81 -9.91 -29.61
CA LEU A 959 -13.24 -9.59 -29.45
C LEU A 959 -13.58 -8.19 -29.98
N ARG A 960 -12.68 -7.22 -29.76
CA ARG A 960 -12.87 -5.87 -30.29
C ARG A 960 -12.77 -5.83 -31.82
N MET A 961 -11.82 -6.56 -32.41
CA MET A 961 -11.70 -6.69 -33.87
C MET A 961 -12.96 -7.32 -34.48
N LEU A 962 -13.47 -8.38 -33.86
CA LEU A 962 -14.69 -9.07 -34.29
C LEU A 962 -15.91 -8.15 -34.20
N ALA A 963 -16.09 -7.45 -33.07
CA ALA A 963 -17.17 -6.48 -32.90
C ALA A 963 -17.11 -5.32 -33.91
N GLU A 964 -15.91 -4.83 -34.23
CA GLU A 964 -15.73 -3.74 -35.20
C GLU A 964 -16.00 -4.19 -36.64
N LYS A 965 -15.57 -5.39 -37.04
CA LYS A 965 -15.89 -5.94 -38.37
C LYS A 965 -17.38 -6.25 -38.52
N LEU A 966 -18.02 -6.85 -37.51
CA LEU A 966 -19.48 -7.06 -37.48
C LEU A 966 -20.26 -5.77 -37.68
N LYS A 967 -19.83 -4.67 -37.05
CA LYS A 967 -20.50 -3.36 -37.20
C LYS A 967 -20.40 -2.79 -38.63
N ARG A 968 -19.37 -3.18 -39.39
CA ARG A 968 -19.14 -2.71 -40.77
C ARG A 968 -19.71 -3.64 -41.84
N THR A 969 -20.21 -4.82 -41.48
CA THR A 969 -20.83 -5.76 -42.41
C THR A 969 -22.10 -5.14 -43.03
N SER A 970 -22.23 -5.19 -44.36
CA SER A 970 -23.38 -4.64 -45.08
C SER A 970 -23.80 -5.53 -46.26
N LEU A 971 -25.05 -5.40 -46.69
CA LEU A 971 -25.61 -6.14 -47.83
C LEU A 971 -25.13 -5.61 -49.20
N THR A 972 -24.71 -4.35 -49.24
CA THR A 972 -24.35 -3.63 -50.47
C THR A 972 -22.84 -3.43 -50.66
N GLY A 973 -22.04 -3.63 -49.61
CA GLY A 973 -20.58 -3.46 -49.63
C GLY A 973 -19.80 -4.79 -49.73
N ARG A 974 -18.48 -4.71 -49.91
CA ARG A 974 -17.58 -5.87 -49.81
C ARG A 974 -17.32 -6.19 -48.34
N ASN A 975 -17.76 -7.38 -47.90
CA ASN A 975 -17.49 -7.87 -46.56
C ASN A 975 -16.14 -8.60 -46.53
N GLU A 976 -15.27 -8.25 -45.60
CA GLU A 976 -13.97 -8.90 -45.43
C GLU A 976 -14.01 -9.96 -44.33
N MET A 977 -13.42 -11.11 -44.62
CA MET A 977 -13.19 -12.16 -43.63
C MET A 977 -12.19 -11.72 -42.55
N LEU A 978 -12.26 -12.38 -41.40
CA LEU A 978 -11.29 -12.25 -40.32
C LEU A 978 -10.25 -13.36 -40.45
N ALA A 979 -8.97 -12.96 -40.52
CA ALA A 979 -7.84 -13.88 -40.41
C ALA A 979 -7.43 -13.97 -38.94
N TYR A 980 -7.80 -15.08 -38.29
CA TYR A 980 -7.39 -15.40 -36.92
C TYR A 980 -7.00 -16.88 -36.88
N GLU A 981 -5.76 -17.16 -36.48
CA GLU A 981 -5.15 -18.49 -36.56
C GLU A 981 -5.23 -19.28 -35.23
N GLY A 982 -5.87 -18.72 -34.19
CA GLY A 982 -6.01 -19.39 -32.91
C GLY A 982 -7.05 -20.52 -32.96
N ALA A 983 -6.74 -21.67 -32.35
CA ALA A 983 -7.64 -22.82 -32.21
C ALA A 983 -8.47 -22.79 -30.91
N ASP A 984 -8.72 -21.59 -30.38
CA ASP A 984 -9.47 -21.34 -29.14
C ASP A 984 -10.94 -20.96 -29.43
N GLU A 985 -11.73 -20.65 -28.40
CA GLU A 985 -13.13 -20.22 -28.53
C GLU A 985 -13.27 -18.94 -29.37
N ILE A 986 -12.23 -18.11 -29.40
CA ILE A 986 -12.17 -16.93 -30.25
C ILE A 986 -12.03 -17.34 -31.72
N GLY A 987 -11.21 -18.33 -32.02
CA GLY A 987 -11.12 -18.94 -33.35
C GLY A 987 -12.43 -19.53 -33.82
N MET A 988 -13.18 -20.18 -32.93
CA MET A 988 -14.53 -20.67 -33.22
C MET A 988 -15.50 -19.53 -33.55
N LEU A 989 -15.46 -18.41 -32.80
CA LEU A 989 -16.28 -17.24 -33.09
C LEU A 989 -15.91 -16.60 -34.44
N VAL A 990 -14.62 -16.57 -34.77
CA VAL A 990 -14.13 -16.05 -36.06
C VAL A 990 -14.56 -16.96 -37.21
N SER A 991 -14.49 -18.28 -37.05
CA SER A 991 -14.91 -19.22 -38.08
C SER A 991 -16.43 -19.15 -38.33
N GLU A 992 -17.24 -19.05 -37.28
CA GLU A 992 -18.69 -18.86 -37.42
C GLU A 992 -19.05 -17.50 -38.06
N TYR A 993 -18.32 -16.42 -37.73
CA TYR A 993 -18.46 -15.15 -38.44
C TYR A 993 -18.14 -15.28 -39.94
N ASN A 994 -17.02 -15.93 -40.29
CA ASN A 994 -16.63 -16.14 -41.68
C ASN A 994 -17.65 -17.02 -42.42
N ARG A 995 -18.21 -18.04 -41.75
CA ARG A 995 -19.27 -18.90 -42.29
C ARG A 995 -20.55 -18.11 -42.56
N MET A 996 -20.97 -17.27 -41.62
CA MET A 996 -22.13 -16.38 -41.80
C MET A 996 -21.93 -15.47 -43.03
N LEU A 997 -20.73 -14.92 -43.24
CA LEU A 997 -20.42 -14.12 -44.43
C LEU A 997 -20.54 -14.91 -45.73
N LEU A 998 -20.04 -16.15 -45.75
CA LEU A 998 -20.16 -17.04 -46.92
C LEU A 998 -21.62 -17.34 -47.24
N THR A 999 -22.43 -17.67 -46.23
CA THR A 999 -23.87 -17.91 -46.40
C THR A 999 -24.60 -16.66 -46.89
N LEU A 1000 -24.22 -15.47 -46.42
CA LEU A 1000 -24.81 -14.22 -46.87
C LEU A 1000 -24.50 -13.94 -48.34
N GLU A 1001 -23.27 -14.21 -48.79
CA GLU A 1001 -22.89 -14.06 -50.20
C GLU A 1001 -23.63 -15.08 -51.09
N GLN A 1002 -23.77 -16.32 -50.63
CA GLN A 1002 -24.55 -17.36 -51.31
C GLN A 1002 -26.03 -16.97 -51.46
N ASN A 1003 -26.68 -16.56 -50.37
CA ASN A 1003 -28.09 -16.14 -50.39
C ASN A 1003 -28.32 -14.95 -51.33
N LYS A 1004 -27.37 -14.02 -51.42
CA LYS A 1004 -27.43 -12.90 -52.35
C LYS A 1004 -27.40 -13.37 -53.81
N GLN A 1005 -26.55 -14.33 -54.14
CA GLN A 1005 -26.47 -14.91 -55.48
C GLN A 1005 -27.75 -15.68 -55.84
N GLU A 1006 -28.27 -16.47 -54.91
CA GLU A 1006 -29.53 -17.20 -55.09
C GLU A 1006 -30.70 -16.24 -55.33
N LEU A 1007 -30.81 -15.17 -54.54
CA LEU A 1007 -31.85 -14.16 -54.70
C LEU A 1007 -31.79 -13.48 -56.08
N ALA A 1008 -30.59 -13.09 -56.52
CA ALA A 1008 -30.40 -12.49 -57.85
C ALA A 1008 -30.77 -13.46 -58.98
N MET A 1009 -30.51 -14.75 -58.80
CA MET A 1009 -30.89 -15.79 -59.76
C MET A 1009 -32.40 -16.00 -59.80
N GLN A 1010 -33.08 -15.98 -58.64
CA GLN A 1010 -34.54 -16.07 -58.55
C GLN A 1010 -35.24 -14.87 -59.21
N GLU A 1011 -34.73 -13.65 -59.01
CA GLU A 1011 -35.24 -12.45 -59.70
C GLU A 1011 -35.10 -12.57 -61.22
N LYS A 1012 -33.94 -13.07 -61.69
CA LYS A 1012 -33.69 -13.31 -63.11
C LYS A 1012 -34.63 -14.38 -63.69
N GLU A 1013 -34.87 -15.46 -62.97
CA GLU A 1013 -35.83 -16.49 -63.38
C GLU A 1013 -37.27 -15.98 -63.42
N ALA A 1014 -37.68 -15.17 -62.45
CA ALA A 1014 -39.02 -14.60 -62.41
C ALA A 1014 -39.26 -13.70 -63.64
N ALA A 1015 -38.30 -12.83 -63.97
CA ALA A 1015 -38.34 -12.00 -65.16
C ALA A 1015 -38.35 -12.83 -66.45
N TRP A 1016 -37.61 -13.93 -66.49
CA TRP A 1016 -37.59 -14.87 -67.61
C TRP A 1016 -38.95 -15.54 -67.86
N ARG A 1017 -39.61 -16.03 -66.79
CA ARG A 1017 -40.92 -16.69 -66.90
C ARG A 1017 -41.98 -15.73 -67.44
N GLU A 1018 -41.96 -14.47 -67.01
CA GLU A 1018 -42.91 -13.46 -67.46
C GLU A 1018 -42.74 -13.16 -68.95
N MET A 1019 -41.50 -12.97 -69.39
CA MET A 1019 -41.21 -12.71 -70.81
C MET A 1019 -41.54 -13.91 -71.70
N ALA A 1020 -41.21 -15.14 -71.28
CA ALA A 1020 -41.52 -16.34 -72.05
C ALA A 1020 -43.03 -16.51 -72.29
N ARG A 1021 -43.86 -16.17 -71.28
CA ARG A 1021 -45.33 -16.18 -71.42
C ARG A 1021 -45.81 -15.18 -72.47
N GLN A 1022 -45.24 -13.97 -72.49
CA GLN A 1022 -45.58 -12.94 -73.47
C GLN A 1022 -45.21 -13.37 -74.90
N VAL A 1023 -44.02 -13.93 -75.10
CA VAL A 1023 -43.55 -14.41 -76.41
C VAL A 1023 -44.43 -15.54 -76.93
N ALA A 1024 -44.81 -16.49 -76.07
CA ALA A 1024 -45.74 -17.56 -76.46
C ALA A 1024 -47.09 -16.99 -76.95
N HIS A 1025 -47.58 -15.93 -76.30
CA HIS A 1025 -48.82 -15.26 -76.69
C HIS A 1025 -48.68 -14.51 -78.03
N GLU A 1026 -47.54 -13.85 -78.26
CA GLU A 1026 -47.27 -13.10 -79.49
C GLU A 1026 -46.99 -14.01 -80.70
N ILE A 1027 -46.45 -15.24 -80.51
CA ILE A 1027 -46.31 -16.25 -81.58
C ILE A 1027 -47.67 -16.88 -81.95
N LYS A 1028 -48.57 -17.10 -80.98
CA LYS A 1028 -49.90 -17.69 -81.24
C LYS A 1028 -50.79 -16.80 -82.12
N ASN A 1029 -50.64 -15.49 -81.97
CA ASN A 1029 -51.43 -14.47 -82.67
C ASN A 1029 -51.29 -14.51 -84.22
N PRO A 1030 -50.09 -14.59 -84.83
CA PRO A 1030 -49.92 -14.73 -86.28
C PRO A 1030 -50.18 -16.17 -86.79
N LEU A 1031 -49.91 -17.21 -85.98
CA LEU A 1031 -50.13 -18.62 -86.36
C LEU A 1031 -51.59 -18.98 -86.65
N THR A 1032 -52.52 -18.44 -85.86
CA THR A 1032 -53.94 -18.80 -85.96
C THR A 1032 -54.59 -18.27 -87.25
N PRO A 1033 -54.42 -16.99 -87.64
CA PRO A 1033 -54.89 -16.47 -88.92
C PRO A 1033 -54.18 -17.07 -90.12
N MET A 1034 -52.89 -17.42 -90.02
CA MET A 1034 -52.18 -18.11 -91.11
C MET A 1034 -52.82 -19.47 -91.41
N LYS A 1035 -53.12 -20.26 -90.38
CA LYS A 1035 -53.82 -21.55 -90.51
C LYS A 1035 -55.20 -21.37 -91.15
N LEU A 1036 -55.98 -20.40 -90.68
CA LEU A 1036 -57.31 -20.10 -91.23
C LEU A 1036 -57.22 -19.63 -92.69
N SER A 1037 -56.21 -18.83 -93.04
CA SER A 1037 -55.98 -18.34 -94.41
C SER A 1037 -55.63 -19.50 -95.35
N LEU A 1038 -54.80 -20.45 -94.91
CA LEU A 1038 -54.51 -21.69 -95.66
C LEU A 1038 -55.75 -22.57 -95.83
N GLN A 1039 -56.54 -22.76 -94.78
CA GLN A 1039 -57.80 -23.52 -94.85
C GLN A 1039 -58.81 -22.86 -95.79
N TYR A 1040 -58.90 -21.53 -95.75
CA TYR A 1040 -59.75 -20.76 -96.66
C TYR A 1040 -59.27 -20.88 -98.12
N LEU A 1041 -57.97 -20.85 -98.37
CA LEU A 1041 -57.39 -21.06 -99.69
C LEU A 1041 -57.69 -22.48 -100.22
N GLN A 1042 -57.49 -23.50 -99.39
CA GLN A 1042 -57.83 -24.89 -99.74
C GLN A 1042 -59.31 -25.05 -100.11
N LYS A 1043 -60.21 -24.43 -99.33
CA LYS A 1043 -61.64 -24.42 -99.62
C LYS A 1043 -61.97 -23.70 -100.94
N ALA A 1044 -61.35 -22.54 -101.19
CA ALA A 1044 -61.57 -21.78 -102.42
C ALA A 1044 -61.07 -22.50 -103.69
N ILE A 1045 -59.95 -23.23 -103.60
CA ILE A 1045 -59.42 -24.09 -104.68
C ILE A 1045 -60.38 -25.26 -104.94
N ALA A 1046 -60.85 -25.95 -103.89
CA ALA A 1046 -61.78 -27.06 -104.01
C ALA A 1046 -63.13 -26.66 -104.64
N GLU A 1047 -63.60 -25.44 -104.40
CA GLU A 1047 -64.86 -24.89 -104.92
C GLU A 1047 -64.74 -24.25 -106.33
N LYS A 1048 -63.57 -24.29 -106.99
CA LYS A 1048 -63.32 -23.73 -108.35
C LYS A 1048 -63.83 -22.29 -108.53
N ARG A 1049 -63.59 -21.42 -107.54
CA ARG A 1049 -64.10 -20.04 -107.58
C ARG A 1049 -63.41 -19.21 -108.68
N PRO A 1050 -64.15 -18.35 -109.42
CA PRO A 1050 -63.54 -17.41 -110.36
C PRO A 1050 -62.69 -16.41 -109.54
N ASN A 1051 -61.40 -16.27 -109.88
CA ASN A 1051 -60.34 -15.53 -109.14
C ASN A 1051 -59.48 -16.35 -108.15
N THR A 1052 -59.36 -17.66 -108.34
CA THR A 1052 -58.49 -18.50 -107.50
C THR A 1052 -57.01 -18.09 -107.58
N GLU A 1053 -56.49 -17.68 -108.75
CA GLU A 1053 -55.09 -17.19 -108.90
C GLU A 1053 -54.80 -15.92 -108.09
N GLN A 1054 -55.68 -14.91 -108.14
CA GLN A 1054 -55.52 -13.68 -107.35
C GLN A 1054 -55.62 -13.95 -105.85
N LEU A 1055 -56.41 -14.94 -105.43
CA LEU A 1055 -56.52 -15.36 -104.03
C LEU A 1055 -55.26 -16.07 -103.53
N ILE A 1056 -54.64 -16.91 -104.38
CA ILE A 1056 -53.35 -17.55 -104.10
C ILE A 1056 -52.29 -16.49 -103.85
N GLU A 1057 -52.17 -15.48 -104.72
CA GLU A 1057 -51.18 -14.41 -104.59
C GLU A 1057 -51.38 -13.60 -103.30
N LYS A 1058 -52.61 -13.18 -103.02
CA LYS A 1058 -52.95 -12.39 -101.82
C LYS A 1058 -52.71 -13.16 -100.51
N ILE A 1059 -53.09 -14.44 -100.46
CA ILE A 1059 -52.88 -15.28 -99.26
C ILE A 1059 -51.39 -15.60 -99.09
N SER A 1060 -50.67 -15.88 -100.18
CA SER A 1060 -49.22 -16.14 -100.14
C SER A 1060 -48.46 -14.93 -99.61
N HIS A 1061 -48.78 -13.72 -100.10
CA HIS A 1061 -48.22 -12.47 -99.57
C HIS A 1061 -48.54 -12.26 -98.07
N THR A 1062 -49.77 -12.57 -97.65
CA THR A 1062 -50.19 -12.47 -96.25
C THR A 1062 -49.43 -13.46 -95.36
N LEU A 1063 -49.26 -14.71 -95.80
CA LEU A 1063 -48.49 -15.73 -95.07
C LEU A 1063 -47.02 -15.36 -94.96
N ILE A 1064 -46.39 -14.90 -96.04
CA ILE A 1064 -45.00 -14.43 -96.02
C ILE A 1064 -44.83 -13.29 -95.02
N THR A 1065 -45.77 -12.34 -95.00
CA THR A 1065 -45.76 -11.22 -94.03
C THR A 1065 -45.86 -11.74 -92.59
N GLN A 1066 -46.75 -12.69 -92.31
CA GLN A 1066 -46.92 -13.26 -90.97
C GLN A 1066 -45.74 -14.14 -90.52
N ILE A 1067 -45.07 -14.83 -91.46
CA ILE A 1067 -43.83 -15.58 -91.21
C ILE A 1067 -42.68 -14.62 -90.87
N ASN A 1068 -42.56 -13.49 -91.58
CA ASN A 1068 -41.56 -12.47 -91.26
C ASN A 1068 -41.79 -11.89 -89.85
N ILE A 1069 -43.05 -11.62 -89.46
CA ILE A 1069 -43.39 -11.19 -88.09
C ILE A 1069 -42.98 -12.23 -87.05
N LEU A 1070 -43.23 -13.53 -87.30
CA LEU A 1070 -42.77 -14.60 -86.40
C LEU A 1070 -41.24 -14.67 -86.29
N ASN A 1071 -40.55 -14.48 -87.41
CA ASN A 1071 -39.09 -14.46 -87.44
C ASN A 1071 -38.52 -13.27 -86.66
N ASP A 1072 -39.19 -12.11 -86.73
CA ASP A 1072 -38.84 -10.91 -85.95
C ASP A 1072 -39.08 -11.11 -84.46
N ILE A 1073 -40.19 -11.76 -84.06
CA ILE A 1073 -40.48 -12.11 -82.66
C ILE A 1073 -39.43 -13.11 -82.13
N ALA A 1074 -39.11 -14.16 -82.90
CA ALA A 1074 -38.12 -15.17 -82.53
C ALA A 1074 -36.70 -14.58 -82.43
N SER A 1075 -36.31 -13.75 -83.40
CA SER A 1075 -35.01 -13.05 -83.40
C SER A 1075 -34.91 -12.07 -82.23
N SER A 1076 -36.00 -11.35 -81.94
CA SER A 1076 -36.07 -10.42 -80.81
C SER A 1076 -36.00 -11.15 -79.46
N PHE A 1077 -36.70 -12.27 -79.30
CA PHE A 1077 -36.62 -13.13 -78.11
C PHE A 1077 -35.21 -13.70 -77.93
N SER A 1078 -34.62 -14.27 -78.97
CA SER A 1078 -33.23 -14.77 -78.94
C SER A 1078 -32.23 -13.67 -78.57
N SER A 1079 -32.44 -12.43 -79.04
CA SER A 1079 -31.59 -11.30 -78.67
C SER A 1079 -31.70 -10.86 -77.21
N PHE A 1080 -32.83 -11.15 -76.54
CA PHE A 1080 -32.98 -10.92 -75.10
C PHE A 1080 -32.32 -12.02 -74.26
N THR A 1081 -32.48 -13.29 -74.67
CA THR A 1081 -31.89 -14.44 -73.97
C THR A 1081 -30.38 -14.49 -74.10
N SER A 1082 -29.87 -13.94 -75.20
CA SER A 1082 -28.45 -13.93 -75.57
C SER A 1082 -27.80 -12.57 -75.36
N MET A 1083 -28.32 -11.67 -74.50
CA MET A 1083 -27.59 -10.45 -74.16
C MET A 1083 -26.33 -10.82 -73.38
N PRO A 1084 -25.11 -10.74 -73.97
CA PRO A 1084 -23.90 -10.76 -73.16
C PRO A 1084 -23.92 -9.53 -72.23
N GLU A 1085 -23.24 -9.61 -71.09
CA GLU A 1085 -22.98 -8.41 -70.29
C GLU A 1085 -22.34 -7.35 -71.21
N PRO A 1086 -22.87 -6.11 -71.25
CA PRO A 1086 -22.27 -5.03 -72.05
C PRO A 1086 -20.79 -4.93 -71.69
N LYS A 1087 -19.92 -4.96 -72.69
CA LYS A 1087 -18.48 -4.79 -72.48
C LYS A 1087 -18.11 -3.34 -72.79
N PRO A 1088 -18.07 -2.44 -71.79
CA PRO A 1088 -17.66 -1.08 -72.03
C PRO A 1088 -16.16 -1.05 -72.38
N GLU A 1089 -15.86 -0.78 -73.64
CA GLU A 1089 -14.50 -0.60 -74.14
C GLU A 1089 -14.32 0.84 -74.65
N PRO A 1090 -13.10 1.40 -74.61
CA PRO A 1090 -12.84 2.72 -75.17
C PRO A 1090 -13.11 2.72 -76.69
N MET A 1091 -14.09 3.51 -77.14
CA MET A 1091 -14.39 3.67 -78.57
C MET A 1091 -14.46 5.15 -78.96
N ASP A 1092 -14.16 5.43 -80.22
CA ASP A 1092 -14.41 6.73 -80.82
C ASP A 1092 -15.87 6.85 -81.29
N ILE A 1093 -16.68 7.58 -80.52
CA ILE A 1093 -18.11 7.75 -80.79
C ILE A 1093 -18.37 8.62 -82.01
N ALA A 1094 -17.44 9.54 -82.36
CA ALA A 1094 -17.55 10.37 -83.55
C ALA A 1094 -17.42 9.51 -84.81
N ALA A 1095 -16.43 8.61 -84.85
CA ALA A 1095 -16.23 7.68 -85.96
C ALA A 1095 -17.43 6.73 -86.15
N ALA A 1096 -17.99 6.19 -85.06
CA ALA A 1096 -19.17 5.33 -85.11
C ALA A 1096 -20.42 6.09 -85.64
N LEU A 1097 -20.62 7.34 -85.22
CA LEU A 1097 -21.72 8.17 -85.68
C LEU A 1097 -21.56 8.59 -87.16
N HIS A 1098 -20.33 8.86 -87.61
CA HIS A 1098 -20.03 9.10 -89.03
C HIS A 1098 -20.43 7.88 -89.89
N LYS A 1099 -19.94 6.68 -89.53
CA LYS A 1099 -20.26 5.43 -90.23
C LYS A 1099 -21.78 5.17 -90.32
N ALA A 1100 -22.50 5.32 -89.21
CA ALA A 1100 -23.95 5.13 -89.18
C ALA A 1100 -24.68 6.18 -90.06
N ALA A 1101 -24.23 7.43 -90.01
CA ALA A 1101 -24.81 8.50 -90.82
C ALA A 1101 -24.49 8.34 -92.31
N ASP A 1102 -23.31 7.81 -92.70
CA ASP A 1102 -22.94 7.56 -94.10
C ASP A 1102 -23.78 6.43 -94.72
N LEU A 1103 -24.06 5.36 -93.97
CA LEU A 1103 -24.90 4.26 -94.41
C LEU A 1103 -26.31 4.69 -94.85
N HIS A 1104 -26.80 5.80 -94.29
CA HIS A 1104 -28.14 6.33 -94.53
C HIS A 1104 -28.14 7.66 -95.32
N ASN A 1105 -26.99 8.06 -95.90
CA ASN A 1105 -26.85 9.30 -96.66
C ASN A 1105 -26.97 9.05 -98.18
N ASP A 1106 -28.14 8.60 -98.62
CA ASP A 1106 -28.48 8.47 -100.05
C ASP A 1106 -29.41 9.62 -100.48
N PRO A 1107 -28.99 10.51 -101.40
CA PRO A 1107 -29.79 11.64 -101.88
C PRO A 1107 -31.17 11.27 -102.47
N ALA A 1108 -31.33 10.00 -102.89
CA ALA A 1108 -32.59 9.44 -103.36
C ALA A 1108 -33.60 9.18 -102.23
N THR A 1109 -33.14 8.97 -101.00
CA THR A 1109 -33.98 8.56 -99.85
C THR A 1109 -34.07 9.60 -98.72
N ALA A 1110 -33.00 10.36 -98.43
CA ALA A 1110 -32.98 11.41 -97.41
C ALA A 1110 -31.88 12.46 -97.64
N ILE A 1111 -32.06 13.68 -97.12
CA ILE A 1111 -31.01 14.70 -97.05
C ILE A 1111 -30.48 14.74 -95.62
N LEU A 1112 -29.22 14.32 -95.42
CA LEU A 1112 -28.57 14.29 -94.11
C LEU A 1112 -27.58 15.45 -93.95
N THR A 1113 -27.77 16.28 -92.93
CA THR A 1113 -26.82 17.34 -92.55
C THR A 1113 -26.01 16.90 -91.32
N LYS A 1114 -24.69 16.78 -91.47
CA LYS A 1114 -23.78 16.32 -90.41
C LYS A 1114 -23.04 17.51 -89.77
N GLN A 1115 -23.10 17.61 -88.46
CA GLN A 1115 -22.32 18.53 -87.63
C GLN A 1115 -21.59 17.70 -86.56
N ILE A 1116 -20.62 16.91 -87.01
CA ILE A 1116 -19.84 15.99 -86.17
C ILE A 1116 -18.38 16.44 -86.24
N PRO A 1117 -17.65 16.57 -85.12
CA PRO A 1117 -16.23 16.92 -85.12
C PRO A 1117 -15.36 15.84 -85.80
N GLU A 1118 -14.36 16.25 -86.58
CA GLU A 1118 -13.33 15.38 -87.18
C GLU A 1118 -12.33 14.81 -86.15
N ARG A 1119 -12.35 15.32 -84.91
CA ARG A 1119 -11.51 14.82 -83.81
C ARG A 1119 -12.16 13.61 -83.13
N ALA A 1120 -11.33 12.66 -82.71
CA ALA A 1120 -11.79 11.50 -81.94
C ALA A 1120 -12.45 11.95 -80.62
N VAL A 1121 -13.63 11.40 -80.31
CA VAL A 1121 -14.34 11.62 -79.05
C VAL A 1121 -14.51 10.27 -78.37
N VAL A 1122 -13.67 10.01 -77.35
CA VAL A 1122 -13.57 8.68 -76.73
C VAL A 1122 -14.51 8.53 -75.55
N VAL A 1123 -15.33 7.47 -75.57
CA VAL A 1123 -16.24 7.07 -74.48
C VAL A 1123 -16.05 5.58 -74.18
N ASN A 1124 -16.35 5.14 -72.96
CA ASN A 1124 -16.40 3.71 -72.62
C ASN A 1124 -17.81 3.17 -72.89
N ALA A 1125 -18.00 2.44 -74.00
CA ALA A 1125 -19.27 1.84 -74.37
C ALA A 1125 -19.04 0.54 -75.17
N ASP A 1126 -20.10 -0.19 -75.52
CA ASP A 1126 -20.02 -1.36 -76.41
C ASP A 1126 -20.28 -0.92 -77.86
N GLU A 1127 -19.30 -1.09 -78.75
CA GLU A 1127 -19.33 -0.53 -80.12
C GLU A 1127 -20.51 -1.11 -80.91
N SER A 1128 -20.79 -2.40 -80.74
CA SER A 1128 -21.87 -3.08 -81.44
C SER A 1128 -23.24 -2.55 -81.03
N LEU A 1129 -23.42 -2.24 -79.73
CA LEU A 1129 -24.66 -1.67 -79.20
C LEU A 1129 -24.83 -0.20 -79.59
N MET A 1130 -23.75 0.58 -79.63
CA MET A 1130 -23.78 1.99 -80.04
C MET A 1130 -24.11 2.14 -81.53
N VAL A 1131 -23.44 1.38 -82.41
CA VAL A 1131 -23.73 1.39 -83.86
C VAL A 1131 -25.18 0.96 -84.13
N ARG A 1132 -25.66 -0.09 -83.46
CA ARG A 1132 -27.06 -0.53 -83.57
C ARG A 1132 -28.04 0.55 -83.10
N THR A 1133 -27.70 1.26 -82.03
CA THR A 1133 -28.51 2.37 -81.50
C THR A 1133 -28.59 3.52 -82.48
N PHE A 1134 -27.47 3.95 -83.07
CA PHE A 1134 -27.45 5.03 -84.06
C PHE A 1134 -28.22 4.67 -85.33
N ASN A 1135 -28.02 3.47 -85.87
CA ASN A 1135 -28.76 3.00 -87.04
C ASN A 1135 -30.26 2.97 -86.78
N ASN A 1136 -30.69 2.49 -85.61
CA ASN A 1136 -32.09 2.45 -85.25
C ASN A 1136 -32.70 3.87 -85.11
N LEU A 1137 -31.99 4.81 -84.49
CA LEU A 1137 -32.47 6.19 -84.36
C LEU A 1137 -32.51 6.94 -85.70
N LEU A 1138 -31.50 6.75 -86.56
CA LEU A 1138 -31.46 7.32 -87.91
C LEU A 1138 -32.57 6.75 -88.80
N LEU A 1139 -32.78 5.43 -88.77
CA LEU A 1139 -33.87 4.79 -89.50
C LEU A 1139 -35.24 5.27 -89.01
N ASN A 1140 -35.42 5.40 -87.69
CA ASN A 1140 -36.64 5.96 -87.13
C ASN A 1140 -36.85 7.43 -87.55
N ALA A 1141 -35.79 8.23 -87.60
CA ALA A 1141 -35.84 9.62 -88.07
C ALA A 1141 -36.22 9.72 -89.56
N ILE A 1142 -35.74 8.83 -90.44
CA ILE A 1142 -36.14 8.79 -91.87
C ILE A 1142 -37.61 8.39 -91.99
N GLN A 1143 -38.01 7.31 -91.31
CA GLN A 1143 -39.35 6.75 -91.39
C GLN A 1143 -40.42 7.64 -90.73
N ALA A 1144 -40.05 8.56 -89.85
CA ALA A 1144 -40.96 9.50 -89.21
C ALA A 1144 -41.44 10.61 -90.17
N VAL A 1145 -40.84 10.74 -91.35
CA VAL A 1145 -41.18 11.77 -92.33
C VAL A 1145 -42.29 11.27 -93.26
N PRO A 1146 -43.43 11.99 -93.37
CA PRO A 1146 -44.50 11.60 -94.27
C PRO A 1146 -44.04 11.64 -95.74
N SER A 1147 -44.58 10.75 -96.58
CA SER A 1147 -44.22 10.63 -98.01
C SER A 1147 -44.41 11.93 -98.82
N SER A 1148 -45.20 12.88 -98.32
CA SER A 1148 -45.42 14.21 -98.91
C SER A 1148 -44.27 15.20 -98.68
N ARG A 1149 -43.28 14.86 -97.83
CA ARG A 1149 -42.14 15.73 -97.48
C ARG A 1149 -40.83 14.96 -97.67
N LYS A 1150 -39.81 15.61 -98.24
CA LYS A 1150 -38.47 15.00 -98.35
C LYS A 1150 -37.81 14.93 -96.96
N PRO A 1151 -37.31 13.75 -96.51
CA PRO A 1151 -36.65 13.62 -95.21
C PRO A 1151 -35.42 14.52 -95.11
N HIS A 1152 -35.40 15.38 -94.09
CA HIS A 1152 -34.23 16.18 -93.73
C HIS A 1152 -33.85 15.85 -92.29
N ILE A 1153 -32.68 15.22 -92.13
CA ILE A 1153 -32.20 14.79 -90.83
C ILE A 1153 -30.92 15.54 -90.50
N LYS A 1154 -30.90 16.18 -89.35
CA LYS A 1154 -29.72 16.87 -88.82
C LYS A 1154 -29.12 16.04 -87.70
N VAL A 1155 -27.89 15.59 -87.90
CA VAL A 1155 -27.11 14.85 -86.91
C VAL A 1155 -26.03 15.78 -86.37
N ARG A 1156 -26.00 15.98 -85.05
CA ARG A 1156 -25.03 16.87 -84.39
C ARG A 1156 -24.42 16.20 -83.18
N LEU A 1157 -23.12 16.40 -83.00
CA LEU A 1157 -22.37 15.96 -81.82
C LEU A 1157 -21.68 17.19 -81.20
N GLU A 1158 -21.93 17.42 -79.91
CA GLU A 1158 -21.36 18.52 -79.12
C GLU A 1158 -20.70 18.02 -77.85
N LEU A 1159 -19.65 18.70 -77.41
CA LEU A 1159 -19.02 18.44 -76.11
C LEU A 1159 -19.59 19.41 -75.08
N GLN A 1160 -20.06 18.89 -73.96
CA GLN A 1160 -20.59 19.66 -72.82
C GLN A 1160 -19.61 19.58 -71.64
N ASP A 1161 -19.25 20.74 -71.09
CA ASP A 1161 -18.45 20.92 -69.87
C ASP A 1161 -17.11 20.14 -69.82
N ASN A 1162 -16.54 19.80 -70.98
CA ASN A 1162 -15.34 18.94 -71.11
C ASN A 1162 -15.40 17.58 -70.39
N ARG A 1163 -16.59 17.15 -69.96
CA ARG A 1163 -16.79 15.89 -69.22
C ARG A 1163 -17.82 14.97 -69.87
N ARG A 1164 -18.62 15.49 -70.81
CA ARG A 1164 -19.73 14.75 -71.45
C ARG A 1164 -19.82 15.09 -72.93
N VAL A 1165 -20.36 14.15 -73.71
CA VAL A 1165 -20.75 14.35 -75.11
C VAL A 1165 -22.27 14.30 -75.23
N LEU A 1166 -22.85 15.21 -76.02
CA LEU A 1166 -24.26 15.26 -76.38
C LEU A 1166 -24.41 15.01 -77.88
N ILE A 1167 -25.15 13.97 -78.24
CA ILE A 1167 -25.50 13.64 -79.63
C ILE A 1167 -26.98 13.96 -79.82
N SER A 1168 -27.32 14.71 -80.87
CA SER A 1168 -28.70 15.01 -81.24
C SER A 1168 -29.00 14.57 -82.67
N ILE A 1169 -30.08 13.83 -82.87
CA ILE A 1169 -30.60 13.42 -84.19
C ILE A 1169 -31.98 14.04 -84.34
N ARG A 1170 -32.09 15.04 -85.22
CA ARG A 1170 -33.32 15.80 -85.48
C ARG A 1170 -33.91 15.44 -86.83
N ASP A 1171 -35.18 15.07 -86.85
CA ASP A 1171 -35.98 14.90 -88.06
C ASP A 1171 -36.94 16.07 -88.31
N ASN A 1172 -37.49 16.11 -89.52
CA ASN A 1172 -38.54 17.02 -89.95
C ASN A 1172 -39.87 16.29 -90.18
N GLY A 1173 -40.12 15.23 -89.41
CA GLY A 1173 -41.26 14.33 -89.56
C GLY A 1173 -42.54 14.81 -88.87
N SER A 1174 -43.47 13.88 -88.65
CA SER A 1174 -44.79 14.17 -88.06
C SER A 1174 -44.77 14.47 -86.56
N GLY A 1175 -43.63 14.30 -85.88
CA GLY A 1175 -43.56 14.37 -84.41
C GLY A 1175 -44.27 13.20 -83.72
N ILE A 1176 -44.22 13.17 -82.38
CA ILE A 1176 -44.79 12.13 -81.53
C ILE A 1176 -45.97 12.73 -80.72
N PRO A 1177 -47.22 12.26 -80.91
CA PRO A 1177 -48.40 12.72 -80.16
C PRO A 1177 -48.25 12.61 -78.64
N LYS A 1178 -48.75 13.60 -77.89
CA LYS A 1178 -48.61 13.69 -76.42
C LYS A 1178 -49.05 12.43 -75.67
N GLU A 1179 -50.06 11.74 -76.18
CA GLU A 1179 -50.65 10.53 -75.57
C GLU A 1179 -49.68 9.34 -75.51
N ILE A 1180 -48.71 9.28 -76.42
CA ILE A 1180 -47.79 8.14 -76.54
C ILE A 1180 -46.35 8.46 -76.11
N GLN A 1181 -46.02 9.71 -75.84
CA GLN A 1181 -44.66 10.15 -75.46
C GLN A 1181 -44.10 9.39 -74.24
N GLY A 1182 -44.94 9.12 -73.23
CA GLY A 1182 -44.53 8.38 -72.03
C GLY A 1182 -44.26 6.88 -72.24
N LYS A 1183 -44.58 6.34 -73.43
CA LYS A 1183 -44.49 4.90 -73.74
C LYS A 1183 -43.38 4.56 -74.74
N VAL A 1184 -42.74 5.54 -75.37
CA VAL A 1184 -41.78 5.37 -76.48
C VAL A 1184 -40.56 4.51 -76.12
N PHE A 1185 -40.14 4.50 -74.85
CA PHE A 1185 -39.01 3.70 -74.37
C PHE A 1185 -39.41 2.41 -73.63
N ILE A 1186 -40.71 2.10 -73.57
CA ILE A 1186 -41.20 0.86 -72.95
C ILE A 1186 -40.99 -0.27 -73.97
N PRO A 1187 -40.39 -1.41 -73.58
CA PRO A 1187 -40.26 -2.58 -74.46
C PRO A 1187 -41.63 -2.99 -75.04
N ASN A 1188 -41.63 -3.42 -76.30
CA ASN A 1188 -42.82 -3.91 -77.03
C ASN A 1188 -43.88 -2.83 -77.32
N PHE A 1189 -43.58 -1.55 -77.11
CA PHE A 1189 -44.42 -0.45 -77.55
C PHE A 1189 -44.00 0.03 -78.95
N SER A 1190 -44.89 -0.11 -79.94
CA SER A 1190 -44.69 0.37 -81.31
C SER A 1190 -45.98 0.95 -81.87
N THR A 1191 -45.88 2.04 -82.61
CA THR A 1191 -47.00 2.64 -83.36
C THR A 1191 -47.08 2.16 -84.81
N LYS A 1192 -46.15 1.31 -85.26
CA LYS A 1192 -46.05 0.79 -86.62
C LYS A 1192 -46.51 -0.66 -86.68
N TYR A 1193 -47.28 -1.01 -87.72
CA TYR A 1193 -47.82 -2.37 -87.94
C TYR A 1193 -46.73 -3.46 -88.11
N THR A 1194 -45.51 -3.06 -88.50
CA THR A 1194 -44.35 -3.96 -88.73
C THR A 1194 -43.21 -3.74 -87.73
N GLY A 1195 -43.37 -2.90 -86.70
CA GLY A 1195 -42.29 -2.56 -85.77
C GLY A 1195 -42.29 -3.45 -84.52
N SER A 1196 -41.15 -4.06 -84.17
CA SER A 1196 -41.03 -4.95 -83.00
C SER A 1196 -41.15 -4.26 -81.64
N GLY A 1197 -41.10 -2.93 -81.58
CA GLY A 1197 -41.19 -2.15 -80.32
C GLY A 1197 -40.00 -2.34 -79.36
N ILE A 1198 -38.95 -3.07 -79.77
CA ILE A 1198 -37.81 -3.42 -78.90
C ILE A 1198 -36.61 -2.48 -79.12
N GLY A 1199 -36.46 -1.91 -80.32
CA GLY A 1199 -35.27 -1.15 -80.69
C GLY A 1199 -34.96 0.08 -79.82
N LEU A 1200 -35.97 0.87 -79.44
CA LEU A 1200 -35.79 2.05 -78.58
C LEU A 1200 -35.55 1.68 -77.11
N ALA A 1201 -36.12 0.57 -76.63
CA ALA A 1201 -35.86 0.03 -75.30
C ALA A 1201 -34.42 -0.52 -75.18
N VAL A 1202 -33.93 -1.20 -76.23
CA VAL A 1202 -32.52 -1.67 -76.30
C VAL A 1202 -31.56 -0.49 -76.40
N ALA A 1203 -31.87 0.55 -77.18
CA ALA A 1203 -31.10 1.78 -77.25
C ALA A 1203 -30.96 2.45 -75.87
N LYS A 1204 -32.08 2.56 -75.12
CA LYS A 1204 -32.06 3.11 -73.77
C LYS A 1204 -31.19 2.29 -72.82
N ARG A 1205 -31.34 0.97 -72.80
CA ARG A 1205 -30.52 0.09 -71.96
C ARG A 1205 -29.03 0.18 -72.30
N GLY A 1206 -28.68 0.21 -73.59
CA GLY A 1206 -27.29 0.33 -74.04
C GLY A 1206 -26.63 1.65 -73.64
N ILE A 1207 -27.39 2.75 -73.67
CA ILE A 1207 -26.91 4.08 -73.25
C ILE A 1207 -26.78 4.17 -71.72
N GLU A 1208 -27.76 3.64 -70.97
CA GLU A 1208 -27.70 3.60 -69.50
C GLU A 1208 -26.57 2.69 -68.99
N SER A 1209 -26.28 1.57 -69.66
CA SER A 1209 -25.14 0.71 -69.31
C SER A 1209 -23.77 1.37 -69.54
N ALA A 1210 -23.70 2.37 -70.42
CA ALA A 1210 -22.51 3.20 -70.64
C ALA A 1210 -22.46 4.43 -69.70
N GLY A 1211 -23.31 4.48 -68.67
CA GLY A 1211 -23.40 5.61 -67.73
C GLY A 1211 -24.03 6.88 -68.32
N GLY A 1212 -24.73 6.76 -69.46
CA GLY A 1212 -25.36 7.86 -70.18
C GLY A 1212 -26.86 8.00 -69.97
N LYS A 1213 -27.46 8.94 -70.70
CA LYS A 1213 -28.91 9.21 -70.70
C LYS A 1213 -29.43 9.43 -72.12
N ILE A 1214 -30.61 8.89 -72.44
CA ILE A 1214 -31.34 9.15 -73.70
C ILE A 1214 -32.71 9.79 -73.41
N TRP A 1215 -33.11 10.77 -74.22
CA TRP A 1215 -34.44 11.38 -74.19
C TRP A 1215 -34.80 11.97 -75.57
N PHE A 1216 -35.98 12.56 -75.73
CA PHE A 1216 -36.37 13.24 -76.96
C PHE A 1216 -37.19 14.51 -76.67
N GLU A 1217 -37.20 15.42 -77.64
CA GLU A 1217 -38.09 16.58 -77.71
C GLU A 1217 -38.83 16.52 -79.04
N THR A 1218 -40.14 16.77 -79.04
CA THR A 1218 -40.98 16.58 -80.22
C THR A 1218 -42.10 17.61 -80.28
N GLU A 1219 -42.44 18.04 -81.48
CA GLU A 1219 -43.63 18.86 -81.73
C GLU A 1219 -44.40 18.25 -82.89
N GLU A 1220 -45.68 17.96 -82.65
CA GLU A 1220 -46.56 17.31 -83.61
C GLU A 1220 -46.70 18.15 -84.89
N GLY A 1221 -46.54 17.51 -86.05
CA GLY A 1221 -46.49 18.14 -87.36
C GLY A 1221 -45.18 18.84 -87.72
N LYS A 1222 -44.21 18.97 -86.80
CA LYS A 1222 -42.91 19.65 -87.06
C LYS A 1222 -41.69 18.73 -87.03
N GLY A 1223 -41.68 17.70 -86.18
CA GLY A 1223 -40.62 16.67 -86.12
C GLY A 1223 -40.18 16.32 -84.70
N THR A 1224 -39.22 15.39 -84.59
CA THR A 1224 -38.64 14.94 -83.31
C THR A 1224 -37.13 15.14 -83.29
N THR A 1225 -36.57 15.39 -82.10
CA THR A 1225 -35.13 15.39 -81.83
C THR A 1225 -34.83 14.40 -80.72
N PHE A 1226 -34.07 13.37 -81.01
CA PHE A 1226 -33.54 12.44 -80.00
C PHE A 1226 -32.18 12.93 -79.50
N PHE A 1227 -31.97 12.86 -78.19
CA PHE A 1227 -30.75 13.27 -77.51
C PHE A 1227 -30.12 12.09 -76.76
N ILE A 1228 -28.80 11.96 -76.88
CA ILE A 1228 -27.98 10.98 -76.15
C ILE A 1228 -26.85 11.73 -75.45
N GLN A 1229 -26.72 11.56 -74.14
CA GLN A 1229 -25.62 12.11 -73.35
C GLN A 1229 -24.75 10.98 -72.79
N LEU A 1230 -23.43 11.03 -72.98
CA LEU A 1230 -22.48 10.04 -72.46
C LEU A 1230 -21.29 10.73 -71.74
N PRO A 1231 -20.71 10.12 -70.69
CA PRO A 1231 -19.49 10.62 -70.06
C PRO A 1231 -18.27 10.38 -70.97
N LEU A 1232 -17.37 11.36 -71.05
CA LEU A 1232 -16.08 11.18 -71.71
C LEU A 1232 -15.20 10.25 -70.87
N LYS A 1233 -14.30 9.53 -71.53
CA LYS A 1233 -13.25 8.79 -70.82
C LYS A 1233 -12.30 9.79 -70.17
N ASP A 1234 -12.16 9.74 -68.85
CA ASP A 1234 -11.17 10.54 -68.12
C ASP A 1234 -9.77 10.18 -68.62
N GLU A 1235 -8.99 11.18 -69.06
CA GLU A 1235 -7.55 11.03 -69.24
C GLU A 1235 -6.93 10.89 -67.84
N GLN A 1236 -6.75 9.64 -67.39
CA GLN A 1236 -5.73 9.29 -66.42
C GLN A 1236 -4.54 8.67 -67.13
#